data_AF-A0A815Z627-F1
#
_entry.id   AF-A0A815Z627-F1
#
_cell.length_a   1.000
_cell.length_b   1.000
_cell.length_c   1.000
_cell.angle_alpha   90.00
_cell.angle_beta   90.00
_cell.angle_gamma   90.00
#
_symmetry.space_group_name_H-M   'P 1'
#
loop_
_entity.id
_entity.type
_entity.pdbx_description
1 polymer ?
#
loop_
_entity_poly.entity_id
_entity_poly.type
_entity_poly.pdbx_seq_one_letter_code
_entity_poly.pdbx_strand_id
1 'polypeptide(L)'
;MLAMKRFGLVVSQRSYATASTFRAADTIVKKTERGNPKPDPNKLVFGATYSDHMLTVKHTNKAGWEKPVIEPLTDLKIHPGAKVLHYATELFEGMKAYRGDDGKIRLFRPDLNMKRMLSTAERSVLPTFDGNELLECIKKLVQVDAEWVPRSKSSTLYIRPTLIGTEPTLGVAAPSESLLFVVTGPVGPYFPTGFKPVSLLADTFHCRAFPGGMGAFKAGSNYGPTIYVNKLAQEQGCQQVLWLYGEKRYITEVGTMNVFMCIKDKKGGVELVTPPLNGLILPGVTRQSIIDLGRTWRDFTVSERDITIDELLEAQQDNRLLEMFGAGTAAIVCPVERIVYEGKSYNLATMNKGAPITNRFHDEIVDIQFGRKPSKWTVDVALFYSLIFIPGSQSKRVGDEMYVSFDRARYCVRRLNATHEIGCQSTTRGNSGRMYMIENDEEFKSYLQDDKMINSITSFIIVMNVRLFDSSHVDQLMNHLQSKLNGLLLYLKSNSSRPEYFSSDDQCPNHRYSYYLNQTQIVNWNRKGTGLFFRSFPFPIMLIDEKDDYEQLVRFYRQFNSSHSSPACGLELKTFQNAAHTSKTCMRRNDITHSLIDLPEMFCDPIGGLNIYSKLPQMITSASQERQLKSVVLILAATDSFQMFTKMQGSTGGAQQPAVALISLLALAHLIGQVQDEVRKQNKEIVFLTIDGDTLDYSGSIKFIYDMNRGSFPMGNKNEQRIKPEHIHSIIELQALSMTDQLWLHSYPSSLVNQSFTNTLVSNQPMIKLISPDSPLPPASSQIFLRETSSSLFPAYILSSADATQLNNPYYHSLFDDPSTLSIDLAALEYNSTTKLSLWIKRVVEPLSQTLVESFVGTRVNVNIKQEIINNLVYCILKNINCPLIHNVSNQSVGNTFVPFNETPMPFTINSYPAAKTPTFPFIQHVLSYFLRDRSYDFLNFTRLSCKERASNDSFRSYRFVDGYLPSLSGNSSFPGYCVRSYLRSVQSMSPAFIIDGYDLSQTTYPAWTESRWTTTSLRLFIIPTGTHEVVTLIIGILLFSVSFFVLLALRHFTKLSLLQPSCS
;
A
#
# COMPACT_ATOMS: atom_id res chain seq x y z
N MET A 1 21.41 -31.95 26.85
CA MET A 1 20.92 -30.55 26.73
C MET A 1 21.79 -29.61 27.58
N LEU A 2 23.11 -29.62 27.33
CA LEU A 2 24.13 -28.90 28.10
C LEU A 2 25.46 -28.98 27.31
N ALA A 3 25.56 -28.21 26.22
CA ALA A 3 26.80 -27.88 25.51
C ALA A 3 26.46 -27.07 24.25
N MET A 4 26.44 -25.74 24.37
CA MET A 4 26.69 -24.75 23.29
C MET A 4 26.26 -23.35 23.79
N LYS A 5 26.97 -22.85 24.81
CA LYS A 5 27.02 -21.41 25.15
C LYS A 5 28.48 -21.00 25.13
N ARG A 6 29.04 -20.79 23.93
CA ARG A 6 30.30 -20.07 23.67
C ARG A 6 30.53 -20.07 22.17
N PHE A 7 30.06 -19.02 21.48
CA PHE A 7 30.76 -18.30 20.42
C PHE A 7 29.89 -17.09 20.04
N GLY A 8 30.53 -15.93 19.94
CA GLY A 8 29.88 -14.62 19.97
C GLY A 8 28.97 -14.32 18.79
N LEU A 9 27.79 -13.79 19.10
CA LEU A 9 26.94 -13.03 18.17
C LEU A 9 27.67 -11.74 17.80
N VAL A 10 28.35 -11.74 16.66
CA VAL A 10 28.58 -10.53 15.88
C VAL A 10 27.20 -10.12 15.35
N VAL A 11 26.63 -9.08 15.94
CA VAL A 11 25.40 -8.44 15.44
C VAL A 11 25.72 -7.82 14.09
N SER A 12 25.41 -8.55 13.01
CA SER A 12 25.28 -8.00 11.67
C SER A 12 24.15 -6.97 11.71
N GLN A 13 24.50 -5.69 11.56
CA GLN A 13 23.55 -4.62 11.23
C GLN A 13 22.87 -5.00 9.90
N ARG A 14 21.65 -5.51 9.97
CA ARG A 14 20.79 -5.70 8.79
C ARG A 14 20.21 -4.35 8.40
N SER A 15 20.59 -3.87 7.22
CA SER A 15 19.98 -2.73 6.56
C SER A 15 18.55 -3.05 6.16
N TYR A 16 17.58 -2.35 6.75
CA TYR A 16 16.19 -2.35 6.31
C TYR A 16 16.11 -1.71 4.92
N ALA A 17 15.45 -2.39 3.98
CA ALA A 17 15.15 -1.84 2.65
C ALA A 17 14.21 -0.63 2.81
N THR A 18 14.73 0.55 2.46
CA THR A 18 14.05 1.83 2.58
C THR A 18 12.82 1.89 1.68
N ALA A 19 11.63 1.99 2.27
CA ALA A 19 10.55 2.80 1.68
C ALA A 19 11.16 4.15 1.28
N SER A 20 10.83 4.70 0.11
CA SER A 20 11.46 5.91 -0.43
C SER A 20 11.31 7.08 0.56
N THR A 21 12.38 7.38 1.28
CA THR A 21 12.48 8.51 2.21
C THR A 21 12.70 9.82 1.45
N PHE A 22 12.31 10.95 2.02
CA PHE A 22 12.71 12.27 1.53
C PHE A 22 14.22 12.48 1.68
N ARG A 23 14.80 13.36 0.86
CA ARG A 23 16.23 13.69 0.93
C ARG A 23 16.44 15.13 1.35
N ALA A 24 17.33 15.34 2.31
CA ALA A 24 17.71 16.67 2.78
C ALA A 24 18.30 17.53 1.65
N ALA A 25 18.98 16.90 0.69
CA ALA A 25 19.51 17.57 -0.50
C ALA A 25 18.41 18.31 -1.29
N ASP A 26 17.18 17.79 -1.30
CA ASP A 26 16.06 18.33 -2.08
C ASP A 26 15.27 19.41 -1.31
N THR A 27 15.77 19.84 -0.15
CA THR A 27 15.08 20.84 0.71
C THR A 27 14.95 22.18 0.00
N ILE A 28 13.72 22.65 -0.16
CA ILE A 28 13.41 23.97 -0.70
C ILE A 28 13.38 24.98 0.46
N VAL A 29 14.09 26.10 0.34
CA VAL A 29 14.14 27.13 1.39
C VAL A 29 13.48 28.42 0.89
N LYS A 30 12.42 28.85 1.57
CA LYS A 30 11.73 30.11 1.37
C LYS A 30 11.93 30.97 2.63
N LYS A 31 12.78 32.00 2.54
CA LYS A 31 13.06 32.88 3.68
C LYS A 31 11.99 33.97 3.80
N THR A 32 11.69 34.38 5.03
CA THR A 32 10.89 35.58 5.31
C THR A 32 11.58 36.84 4.78
N GLU A 33 10.82 37.77 4.19
CA GLU A 33 11.36 39.08 3.73
C GLU A 33 11.81 39.97 4.89
N ARG A 34 11.12 39.88 6.04
CA ARG A 34 11.44 40.61 7.28
C ARG A 34 11.27 39.69 8.48
N GLY A 35 12.37 39.39 9.17
CA GLY A 35 12.34 38.56 10.38
C GLY A 35 11.78 39.30 11.60
N ASN A 36 11.21 38.56 12.55
CA ASN A 36 10.70 39.12 13.79
C ASN A 36 11.82 39.60 14.73
N PRO A 37 11.57 40.62 15.56
CA PRO A 37 12.53 41.06 16.57
C PRO A 37 12.83 39.92 17.55
N LYS A 38 14.11 39.75 17.89
CA LYS A 38 14.53 38.67 18.79
C LYS A 38 14.16 39.03 20.25
N PRO A 39 13.48 38.14 20.97
CA PRO A 39 13.06 38.41 22.35
C PRO A 39 14.28 38.53 23.28
N ASP A 40 14.10 39.25 24.38
CA ASP A 40 15.08 39.32 25.47
C ASP A 40 15.32 37.91 26.06
N PRO A 41 16.56 37.36 25.99
CA PRO A 41 16.88 36.04 26.50
C PRO A 41 16.52 35.80 27.97
N ASN A 42 16.43 36.86 28.79
CA ASN A 42 16.14 36.76 30.22
C ASN A 42 14.63 36.67 30.52
N LYS A 43 13.77 36.91 29.54
CA LYS A 43 12.29 36.88 29.68
C LYS A 43 11.64 35.72 28.94
N LEU A 44 12.44 34.77 28.45
CA LEU A 44 11.96 33.64 27.67
C LEU A 44 11.18 32.65 28.52
N VAL A 45 9.95 32.35 28.10
CA VAL A 45 9.13 31.27 28.64
C VAL A 45 9.24 30.06 27.71
N PHE A 46 9.38 28.87 28.28
CA PHE A 46 9.55 27.64 27.52
C PHE A 46 8.33 27.38 26.60
N GLY A 47 8.57 27.33 25.28
CA GLY A 47 7.54 26.99 24.27
C GLY A 47 6.56 28.12 23.92
N ALA A 48 6.79 29.35 24.37
CA ALA A 48 5.88 30.49 24.12
C ALA A 48 6.30 31.38 22.94
N THR A 49 7.54 31.28 22.47
CA THR A 49 8.08 32.08 21.36
C THR A 49 8.66 31.15 20.31
N TYR A 50 8.34 31.42 19.03
CA TYR A 50 8.76 30.63 17.88
C TYR A 50 9.70 31.43 16.98
N SER A 51 10.53 30.72 16.22
CA SER A 51 11.39 31.30 15.19
C SER A 51 10.60 31.66 13.92
N ASP A 52 11.27 32.28 12.96
CA ASP A 52 10.64 32.81 11.75
C ASP A 52 10.19 31.71 10.77
N HIS A 53 10.78 30.51 10.84
CA HIS A 53 10.57 29.44 9.86
C HIS A 53 10.16 28.10 10.50
N MET A 54 9.54 27.24 9.70
CA MET A 54 9.29 25.84 10.02
C MET A 54 9.69 24.93 8.85
N LEU A 55 10.05 23.69 9.15
CA LEU A 55 10.23 22.62 8.15
C LEU A 55 8.92 21.84 8.02
N THR A 56 8.51 21.49 6.81
CA THR A 56 7.39 20.58 6.54
C THR A 56 7.78 19.51 5.51
N VAL A 57 7.26 18.30 5.69
CA VAL A 57 7.37 17.20 4.74
C VAL A 57 6.06 16.40 4.78
N LYS A 58 5.35 16.38 3.66
CA LYS A 58 4.09 15.63 3.55
C LYS A 58 4.36 14.18 3.16
N HIS A 59 3.47 13.29 3.55
CA HIS A 59 3.47 11.89 3.15
C HIS A 59 2.06 11.42 2.81
N THR A 60 1.92 10.68 1.72
CA THR A 60 0.72 9.88 1.44
C THR A 60 1.10 8.45 1.06
N ASN A 61 0.26 7.47 1.37
CA ASN A 61 0.53 6.07 0.96
C ASN A 61 0.64 5.90 -0.56
N LYS A 62 0.07 6.84 -1.36
CA LYS A 62 0.13 6.82 -2.82
C LYS A 62 1.45 7.42 -3.36
N ALA A 63 1.92 8.54 -2.81
CA ALA A 63 3.06 9.30 -3.33
C ALA A 63 4.36 9.11 -2.53
N GLY A 64 4.30 8.47 -1.35
CA GLY A 64 5.41 8.43 -0.41
C GLY A 64 5.69 9.80 0.22
N TRP A 65 6.94 10.03 0.63
CA TRP A 65 7.39 11.31 1.18
C TRP A 65 7.63 12.35 0.08
N GLU A 66 7.05 13.54 0.24
CA GLU A 66 7.31 14.70 -0.62
C GLU A 66 8.65 15.38 -0.29
N LYS A 67 9.04 16.39 -1.09
CA LYS A 67 10.27 17.17 -0.86
C LYS A 67 10.16 18.00 0.43
N PRO A 68 11.23 18.09 1.24
CA PRO A 68 11.21 18.93 2.43
C PRO A 68 11.14 20.42 2.06
N VAL A 69 10.35 21.19 2.80
CA VAL A 69 10.19 22.63 2.58
C VAL A 69 10.46 23.37 3.89
N ILE A 70 11.43 24.29 3.89
CA ILE A 70 11.62 25.29 4.94
C ILE A 70 10.94 26.56 4.46
N GLU A 71 9.94 27.02 5.20
CA GLU A 71 9.16 28.21 4.84
C GLU A 71 8.75 28.98 6.10
N PRO A 72 8.22 30.22 5.97
CA PRO A 72 7.76 30.98 7.12
C PRO A 72 6.81 30.18 8.01
N LEU A 73 6.90 30.35 9.33
CA LEU A 73 6.00 29.70 10.27
C LEU A 73 4.55 30.06 9.94
N THR A 74 3.70 29.04 9.75
CA THR A 74 2.27 29.21 9.42
C THR A 74 1.41 28.24 10.21
N ASP A 75 0.13 28.61 10.37
CA ASP A 75 -0.85 27.72 11.00
C ASP A 75 -1.17 26.52 10.11
N LEU A 76 -1.28 25.34 10.74
CA LEU A 76 -1.63 24.11 10.05
C LEU A 76 -3.14 24.04 9.78
N LYS A 77 -3.53 23.95 8.50
CA LYS A 77 -4.91 23.65 8.10
C LYS A 77 -5.13 22.14 8.09
N ILE A 78 -5.81 21.62 9.12
CA ILE A 78 -6.09 20.20 9.28
C ILE A 78 -7.61 19.98 9.31
N HIS A 79 -8.08 18.93 8.64
CA HIS A 79 -9.50 18.58 8.63
C HIS A 79 -9.98 18.21 10.05
N PRO A 80 -11.20 18.61 10.50
CA PRO A 80 -11.69 18.29 11.83
C PRO A 80 -11.78 16.78 12.11
N GLY A 81 -11.94 15.96 11.07
CA GLY A 81 -11.93 14.50 11.14
C GLY A 81 -10.54 13.85 11.14
N ALA A 82 -9.44 14.62 11.24
CA ALA A 82 -8.09 14.07 11.16
C ALA A 82 -7.77 13.12 12.33
N LYS A 83 -7.13 11.99 12.03
CA LYS A 83 -6.84 10.96 13.03
C LYS A 83 -6.03 11.46 14.23
N VAL A 84 -5.13 12.42 14.03
CA VAL A 84 -4.41 13.07 15.13
C VAL A 84 -5.36 13.66 16.18
N LEU A 85 -6.48 14.28 15.77
CA LEU A 85 -7.42 14.96 16.66
C LEU A 85 -8.29 13.98 17.46
N HIS A 86 -8.60 12.81 16.90
CA HIS A 86 -9.54 11.85 17.50
C HIS A 86 -8.86 10.66 18.18
N TYR A 87 -7.67 10.29 17.73
CA TYR A 87 -6.98 9.07 18.16
C TYR A 87 -5.53 9.29 18.60
N ALA A 88 -5.08 10.55 18.65
CA ALA A 88 -3.71 10.91 19.03
C ALA A 88 -2.64 10.13 18.23
N THR A 89 -2.90 9.89 16.94
CA THR A 89 -1.94 9.28 15.99
C THR A 89 -0.83 10.28 15.66
N GLU A 90 0.01 10.55 16.65
CA GLU A 90 1.07 11.52 16.59
C GLU A 90 2.25 11.15 17.46
N LEU A 91 3.41 11.68 17.08
CA LEU A 91 4.62 11.62 17.85
C LEU A 91 5.37 12.95 17.76
N PHE A 92 6.25 13.17 18.73
CA PHE A 92 7.13 14.32 18.71
C PHE A 92 8.47 13.98 19.34
N GLU A 93 9.50 14.70 18.89
CA GLU A 93 10.81 14.71 19.49
C GLU A 93 11.14 16.07 20.11
N GLY A 94 12.20 16.10 20.89
CA GLY A 94 12.67 17.33 21.52
C GLY A 94 14.18 17.33 21.61
N MET A 95 14.81 18.32 20.99
CA MET A 95 16.24 18.57 21.10
C MET A 95 16.51 20.08 21.20
N LYS A 96 17.76 20.44 21.48
CA LYS A 96 18.18 21.83 21.66
C LYS A 96 19.40 22.10 20.78
N ALA A 97 19.45 23.31 20.22
CA ALA A 97 20.65 23.88 19.65
C ALA A 97 21.30 24.83 20.65
N TYR A 98 22.60 24.64 20.86
CA TYR A 98 23.42 25.40 21.80
C TYR A 98 24.40 26.25 21.00
N ARG A 99 24.47 27.54 21.31
CA ARG A 99 25.57 28.38 20.84
C ARG A 99 26.71 28.26 21.84
N GLY A 100 27.78 27.60 21.44
CA GLY A 100 28.95 27.39 22.28
C GLY A 100 29.68 28.69 22.59
N ASP A 101 30.57 28.62 23.58
CA ASP A 101 31.45 29.74 23.95
C ASP A 101 32.42 30.12 22.82
N ASP A 102 32.67 29.19 21.88
CA ASP A 102 33.41 29.40 20.64
C ASP A 102 32.56 29.93 19.47
N GLY A 103 31.31 30.30 19.72
CA GLY A 103 30.37 30.85 18.75
C GLY A 103 29.70 29.83 17.82
N LYS A 104 30.15 28.56 17.81
CA LYS A 104 29.57 27.50 16.97
C LYS A 104 28.23 27.01 17.51
N ILE A 105 27.30 26.69 16.62
CA ILE A 105 26.01 26.10 17.00
C ILE A 105 26.11 24.57 16.96
N ARG A 106 25.59 23.90 17.99
CA ARG A 106 25.69 22.44 18.17
C ARG A 106 24.37 21.81 18.56
N LEU A 107 24.15 20.59 18.11
CA LEU A 107 23.10 19.69 18.58
C LEU A 107 23.69 18.63 19.52
N PHE A 108 22.98 18.26 20.57
CA PHE A 108 23.43 17.27 21.56
C PHE A 108 22.74 15.91 21.36
N ARG A 109 23.53 14.88 21.05
CA ARG A 109 23.12 13.48 20.78
C ARG A 109 21.88 13.35 19.87
N PRO A 110 21.82 14.07 18.74
CA PRO A 110 20.64 14.06 17.88
C PRO A 110 20.36 12.69 17.25
N ASP A 111 21.35 11.81 17.14
CA ASP A 111 21.20 10.44 16.64
C ASP A 111 20.29 9.60 17.56
N LEU A 112 20.39 9.78 18.89
CA LEU A 112 19.52 9.11 19.85
C LEU A 112 18.09 9.65 19.79
N ASN A 113 17.91 10.95 19.51
CA ASN A 113 16.59 11.51 19.24
C ASN A 113 15.97 10.90 17.99
N MET A 114 16.73 10.77 16.89
CA MET A 114 16.23 10.17 15.64
C MET A 114 15.86 8.70 15.83
N LYS A 115 16.68 7.90 16.52
CA LYS A 115 16.37 6.50 16.83
C LYS A 115 15.04 6.35 17.60
N ARG A 116 14.80 7.21 18.60
CA ARG A 116 13.56 7.18 19.38
C ARG A 116 12.34 7.69 18.60
N MET A 117 12.54 8.67 17.71
CA MET A 117 11.49 9.12 16.80
C MET A 117 11.04 8.00 15.88
N LEU A 118 11.99 7.25 15.30
CA LEU A 118 11.71 6.13 14.40
C LEU A 118 11.02 4.97 15.13
N SER A 119 11.46 4.60 16.33
CA SER A 119 10.79 3.56 17.11
C SER A 119 9.35 3.94 17.49
N THR A 120 9.10 5.24 17.71
CA THR A 120 7.75 5.74 17.97
C THR A 120 6.90 5.77 16.69
N ALA A 121 7.49 6.11 15.54
CA ALA A 121 6.79 6.10 14.25
C ALA A 121 6.30 4.70 13.90
N GLU A 122 7.18 3.70 14.05
CA GLU A 122 6.86 2.29 13.83
C GLU A 122 5.73 1.82 14.77
N ARG A 123 5.80 2.15 16.07
CA ARG A 123 4.75 1.79 17.03
C ARG A 123 3.40 2.42 16.72
N SER A 124 3.40 3.69 16.30
CA SER A 124 2.18 4.44 15.97
C SER A 124 1.67 4.15 14.56
N VAL A 125 2.34 3.25 13.81
CA VAL A 125 2.05 2.94 12.40
C VAL A 125 2.03 4.21 11.53
N LEU A 126 2.86 5.19 11.89
CA LEU A 126 3.15 6.38 11.09
C LEU A 126 4.28 6.02 10.10
N PRO A 127 4.35 6.69 8.93
CA PRO A 127 5.38 6.40 7.95
C PRO A 127 6.78 6.62 8.55
N THR A 128 7.68 5.65 8.35
CA THR A 128 9.09 5.75 8.76
C THR A 128 9.90 6.53 7.71
N PHE A 129 11.06 7.03 8.11
CA PHE A 129 11.95 7.85 7.27
C PHE A 129 13.42 7.61 7.65
N ASP A 130 14.37 8.13 6.87
CA ASP A 130 15.78 8.12 7.25
C ASP A 130 16.06 9.25 8.26
N GLY A 131 16.45 8.86 9.47
CA GLY A 131 16.74 9.78 10.55
C GLY A 131 17.92 10.73 10.25
N ASN A 132 18.89 10.31 9.42
CA ASN A 132 19.99 11.18 9.02
C ASN A 132 19.51 12.26 8.05
N GLU A 133 18.61 11.93 7.12
CA GLU A 133 18.02 12.90 6.19
C GLU A 133 17.21 13.95 6.97
N LEU A 134 16.37 13.53 7.93
CA LEU A 134 15.67 14.49 8.79
C LEU A 134 16.64 15.35 9.60
N LEU A 135 17.70 14.76 10.14
CA LEU A 135 18.70 15.50 10.90
C LEU A 135 19.40 16.57 10.05
N GLU A 136 19.74 16.28 8.79
CA GLU A 136 20.30 17.27 7.87
C GLU A 136 19.28 18.38 7.53
N CYS A 137 18.00 18.05 7.37
CA CYS A 137 16.95 19.07 7.22
C CYS A 137 16.84 19.97 8.47
N ILE A 138 16.92 19.39 9.68
CA ILE A 138 16.91 20.14 10.95
C ILE A 138 18.12 21.07 11.03
N LYS A 139 19.32 20.59 10.65
CA LYS A 139 20.52 21.44 10.59
C LYS A 139 20.32 22.62 9.64
N LYS A 140 19.75 22.39 8.45
CA LYS A 140 19.41 23.47 7.51
C LYS A 140 18.42 24.48 8.10
N LEU A 141 17.38 24.01 8.80
CA LEU A 141 16.43 24.90 9.49
C LEU A 141 17.15 25.75 10.55
N VAL A 142 17.99 25.15 11.38
CA VAL A 142 18.78 25.87 12.41
C VAL A 142 19.79 26.83 11.78
N GLN A 143 20.34 26.53 10.60
CA GLN A 143 21.18 27.47 9.85
C GLN A 143 20.40 28.69 9.36
N VAL A 144 19.19 28.47 8.83
CA VAL A 144 18.29 29.56 8.39
C VAL A 144 17.91 30.43 9.58
N ASP A 145 17.60 29.82 10.71
CA ASP A 145 17.24 30.49 11.97
C ASP A 145 18.44 30.68 12.91
N ALA A 146 19.66 30.77 12.39
CA ALA A 146 20.86 30.82 13.24
C ALA A 146 20.84 31.99 14.24
N GLU A 147 20.32 33.15 13.84
CA GLU A 147 20.19 34.33 14.72
C GLU A 147 19.17 34.13 15.86
N TRP A 148 18.26 33.17 15.74
CA TRP A 148 17.34 32.79 16.82
C TRP A 148 18.02 31.95 17.91
N VAL A 149 19.19 31.35 17.64
CA VAL A 149 19.95 30.63 18.66
C VAL A 149 20.55 31.64 19.63
N PRO A 150 20.07 31.71 20.89
CA PRO A 150 20.45 32.76 21.82
C PRO A 150 21.97 32.78 22.05
N ARG A 151 22.50 33.99 22.30
CA ARG A 151 23.89 34.18 22.73
C ARG A 151 24.07 34.06 24.25
N SER A 152 22.97 33.97 25.00
CA SER A 152 23.02 33.76 26.43
C SER A 152 23.38 32.31 26.76
N LYS A 153 24.09 32.12 27.87
CA LYS A 153 24.42 30.79 28.41
C LYS A 153 23.22 30.14 29.14
N SER A 154 22.19 30.92 29.46
CA SER A 154 20.99 30.46 30.18
C SER A 154 19.82 30.08 29.26
N SER A 155 19.94 30.30 27.94
CA SER A 155 18.89 30.02 26.98
C SER A 155 19.41 29.31 25.73
N THR A 156 18.52 28.59 25.07
CA THR A 156 18.85 27.71 23.93
C THR A 156 17.75 27.79 22.88
N LEU A 157 18.03 27.36 21.65
CA LEU A 157 16.97 27.16 20.66
C LEU A 157 16.39 25.77 20.84
N TYR A 158 15.11 25.67 21.17
CA TYR A 158 14.41 24.40 21.22
C TYR A 158 13.95 23.99 19.82
N ILE A 159 14.11 22.71 19.48
CA ILE A 159 13.73 22.13 18.20
C ILE A 159 12.69 21.03 18.48
N ARG A 160 11.52 21.14 17.85
CA ARG A 160 10.37 20.24 18.01
C ARG A 160 10.01 19.60 16.68
N PRO A 161 10.62 18.46 16.32
CA PRO A 161 10.13 17.60 15.25
C PRO A 161 8.85 16.90 15.68
N THR A 162 7.86 16.86 14.80
CA THR A 162 6.53 16.29 15.05
C THR A 162 6.06 15.55 13.80
N LEU A 163 5.40 14.42 13.98
CA LEU A 163 4.79 13.65 12.89
C LEU A 163 3.36 13.28 13.29
N ILE A 164 2.38 13.70 12.48
CA ILE A 164 0.95 13.57 12.74
C ILE A 164 0.23 12.86 11.60
N GLY A 165 -0.78 12.04 11.90
CA GLY A 165 -1.71 11.47 10.92
C GLY A 165 -2.80 12.48 10.54
N THR A 166 -2.77 12.98 9.30
CA THR A 166 -3.65 14.07 8.81
C THR A 166 -4.88 13.57 8.04
N GLU A 167 -4.98 12.26 7.78
CA GLU A 167 -6.06 11.64 7.03
C GLU A 167 -7.45 12.04 7.59
N PRO A 168 -8.37 12.58 6.75
CA PRO A 168 -9.65 13.15 7.19
C PRO A 168 -10.73 12.08 7.44
N THR A 169 -10.43 11.05 8.23
CA THR A 169 -11.33 9.93 8.50
C THR A 169 -11.49 9.63 9.98
N LEU A 170 -12.75 9.43 10.40
CA LEU A 170 -13.07 8.89 11.72
C LEU A 170 -12.99 7.35 11.64
N GLY A 171 -11.87 6.79 12.08
CA GLY A 171 -11.69 5.34 12.20
C GLY A 171 -10.33 4.99 12.81
N VAL A 172 -10.30 3.93 13.62
CA VAL A 172 -9.08 3.43 14.27
C VAL A 172 -8.32 2.54 13.27
N ALA A 173 -7.46 3.15 12.46
CA ALA A 173 -6.60 2.45 11.49
C ALA A 173 -5.34 3.29 11.20
N ALA A 174 -4.31 2.66 10.64
CA ALA A 174 -3.09 3.35 10.20
C ALA A 174 -3.42 4.56 9.30
N PRO A 175 -2.81 5.73 9.52
CA PRO A 175 -3.08 6.92 8.71
C PRO A 175 -2.50 6.75 7.30
N SER A 176 -3.29 7.04 6.27
CA SER A 176 -2.85 7.04 4.87
C SER A 176 -2.25 8.36 4.41
N GLU A 177 -2.45 9.42 5.18
CA GLU A 177 -1.84 10.74 5.01
C GLU A 177 -1.19 11.17 6.33
N SER A 178 0.00 11.76 6.25
CA SER A 178 0.74 12.24 7.41
C SER A 178 1.54 13.49 7.08
N LEU A 179 1.79 14.30 8.10
CA LEU A 179 2.61 15.49 7.99
C LEU A 179 3.74 15.41 9.03
N LEU A 180 4.98 15.44 8.55
CA LEU A 180 6.15 15.72 9.37
C LEU A 180 6.38 17.23 9.36
N PHE A 181 6.57 17.83 10.52
CA PHE A 181 6.96 19.23 10.61
C PHE A 181 7.94 19.47 11.76
N VAL A 182 8.76 20.52 11.66
CA VAL A 182 9.68 20.94 12.70
C VAL A 182 9.50 22.43 12.94
N VAL A 183 9.18 22.78 14.18
CA VAL A 183 9.19 24.17 14.66
C VAL A 183 10.37 24.39 15.59
N THR A 184 10.90 25.61 15.60
CA THR A 184 11.93 26.00 16.56
C THR A 184 11.55 27.27 17.31
N GLY A 185 12.20 27.52 18.44
CA GLY A 185 11.92 28.70 19.25
C GLY A 185 12.89 28.85 20.42
N PRO A 186 13.29 30.08 20.78
CA PRO A 186 14.20 30.30 21.90
C PRO A 186 13.49 29.99 23.22
N VAL A 187 14.16 29.26 24.11
CA VAL A 187 13.63 28.87 25.42
C VAL A 187 14.61 29.20 26.54
N GLY A 188 14.05 29.65 27.67
CA GLY A 188 14.76 29.75 28.95
C GLY A 188 14.74 28.43 29.73
N PRO A 189 15.06 28.47 31.04
CA PRO A 189 14.97 27.33 31.93
C PRO A 189 13.56 26.71 31.94
N TYR A 190 13.47 25.38 32.05
CA TYR A 190 12.19 24.66 32.03
C TYR A 190 11.35 24.94 33.28
N PHE A 191 11.98 24.99 34.45
CA PHE A 191 11.33 25.43 35.68
C PHE A 191 11.60 26.93 35.87
N PRO A 192 10.56 27.76 36.14
CA PRO A 192 10.74 29.19 36.43
C PRO A 192 11.71 29.45 37.59
N THR A 193 11.84 28.47 38.48
CA THR A 193 12.72 28.48 39.63
C THR A 193 14.19 28.14 39.32
N GLY A 194 14.52 27.77 38.08
CA GLY A 194 15.89 27.40 37.66
C GLY A 194 16.33 26.03 38.19
N PHE A 195 17.58 25.93 38.65
CA PHE A 195 18.18 24.72 39.24
C PHE A 195 17.70 24.48 40.70
N LYS A 196 16.52 24.99 41.10
CA LYS A 196 15.96 24.68 42.42
C LYS A 196 15.47 23.22 42.44
N PRO A 197 15.60 22.52 43.57
CA PRO A 197 15.11 21.16 43.69
C PRO A 197 13.59 21.09 43.55
N VAL A 198 13.09 19.95 43.10
CA VAL A 198 11.66 19.69 42.91
C VAL A 198 11.11 18.83 44.05
N SER A 199 9.86 19.12 44.43
CA SER A 199 9.02 18.29 45.27
C SER A 199 8.11 17.40 44.40
N LEU A 200 7.94 16.13 44.79
CA LEU A 200 7.22 15.12 44.01
C LEU A 200 6.01 14.56 44.76
N LEU A 201 4.90 14.34 44.07
CA LEU A 201 3.79 13.54 44.56
C LEU A 201 3.95 12.09 44.09
N ALA A 202 4.14 11.15 45.00
CA ALA A 202 4.13 9.72 44.70
C ALA A 202 2.69 9.20 44.79
N ASP A 203 2.01 9.15 43.65
CA ASP A 203 0.62 8.73 43.58
C ASP A 203 0.49 7.21 43.47
N THR A 204 -0.39 6.61 44.27
CA THR A 204 -0.65 5.16 44.26
C THR A 204 -1.87 4.77 43.44
N PHE A 205 -2.71 5.74 43.05
CA PHE A 205 -3.97 5.48 42.34
C PHE A 205 -3.80 5.48 40.82
N HIS A 206 -2.96 6.36 40.29
CA HIS A 206 -2.75 6.52 38.86
C HIS A 206 -1.36 6.03 38.47
N CYS A 207 -1.29 5.24 37.39
CA CYS A 207 -0.04 4.89 36.74
C CYS A 207 0.11 5.71 35.45
N ARG A 208 1.35 6.03 35.08
CA ARG A 208 1.63 6.71 33.81
C ARG A 208 1.36 5.81 32.61
N ALA A 209 1.84 4.58 32.70
CA ALA A 209 1.87 3.62 31.61
C ALA A 209 1.73 2.19 32.16
N PHE A 210 1.35 1.26 31.28
CA PHE A 210 1.21 -0.17 31.57
C PHE A 210 2.13 -0.99 30.65
N PRO A 211 2.65 -2.17 31.07
CA PRO A 211 3.51 -3.00 30.23
C PRO A 211 2.81 -3.38 28.92
N GLY A 212 3.54 -3.31 27.80
CA GLY A 212 2.97 -3.48 26.46
C GLY A 212 2.19 -2.27 25.92
N GLY A 213 2.03 -1.21 26.73
CA GLY A 213 1.39 0.06 26.34
C GLY A 213 2.30 1.00 25.55
N MET A 214 2.14 2.32 25.76
CA MET A 214 2.87 3.38 25.04
C MET A 214 4.01 4.04 25.86
N GLY A 215 4.32 3.52 27.05
CA GLY A 215 5.26 4.13 28.01
C GLY A 215 6.67 4.37 27.44
N ALA A 216 7.18 3.40 26.67
CA ALA A 216 8.49 3.48 26.03
C ALA A 216 8.56 4.38 24.77
N PHE A 217 7.45 4.98 24.35
CA PHE A 217 7.35 5.73 23.10
C PHE A 217 6.99 7.20 23.33
N LYS A 218 7.52 8.09 22.49
CA LYS A 218 7.33 9.55 22.63
C LYS A 218 6.09 10.05 21.86
N ALA A 219 4.94 9.48 22.19
CA ALA A 219 3.66 9.77 21.54
C ALA A 219 2.80 10.73 22.38
N GLY A 220 1.96 11.55 21.73
CA GLY A 220 1.05 12.50 22.40
C GLY A 220 0.10 11.84 23.41
N SER A 221 -0.38 10.63 23.07
CA SER A 221 -1.24 9.80 23.92
C SER A 221 -0.63 9.42 25.29
N ASN A 222 0.70 9.50 25.44
CA ASN A 222 1.40 9.20 26.69
C ASN A 222 1.51 10.42 27.64
N TYR A 223 1.18 11.63 27.17
CA TYR A 223 1.30 12.86 27.96
C TYR A 223 -0.06 13.43 28.38
N GLY A 224 -1.07 13.39 27.49
CA GLY A 224 -2.42 13.87 27.80
C GLY A 224 -2.99 13.33 29.14
N PRO A 225 -2.97 12.01 29.39
CA PRO A 225 -3.47 11.42 30.64
C PRO A 225 -2.75 11.90 31.90
N THR A 226 -1.50 12.37 31.80
CA THR A 226 -0.70 12.78 32.96
C THR A 226 -1.10 14.14 33.53
N ILE A 227 -1.83 14.96 32.76
CA ILE A 227 -2.14 16.35 33.10
C ILE A 227 -2.98 16.44 34.38
N TYR A 228 -3.97 15.56 34.54
CA TYR A 228 -4.82 15.54 35.74
C TYR A 228 -4.01 15.26 37.01
N VAL A 229 -3.14 14.25 36.99
CA VAL A 229 -2.32 13.89 38.15
C VAL A 229 -1.29 14.97 38.46
N ASN A 230 -0.76 15.67 37.44
CA ASN A 230 0.11 16.81 37.66
C ASN A 230 -0.62 17.97 38.36
N LYS A 231 -1.89 18.24 38.01
CA LYS A 231 -2.72 19.21 38.73
C LYS A 231 -2.90 18.82 40.20
N LEU A 232 -3.16 17.55 40.50
CA LEU A 232 -3.25 17.05 41.88
C LEU A 232 -1.94 17.23 42.65
N ALA A 233 -0.79 17.00 41.99
CA ALA A 233 0.51 17.25 42.58
C ALA A 233 0.68 18.74 42.96
N GLN A 234 0.30 19.64 42.07
CA GLN A 234 0.37 21.09 42.31
C GLN A 234 -0.53 21.52 43.48
N GLU A 235 -1.74 20.97 43.60
CA GLU A 235 -2.65 21.21 44.73
C GLU A 235 -2.05 20.76 46.07
N GLN A 236 -1.13 19.79 46.06
CA GLN A 236 -0.38 19.33 47.23
C GLN A 236 0.99 20.01 47.40
N GLY A 237 1.24 21.09 46.65
CA GLY A 237 2.50 21.83 46.69
C GLY A 237 3.70 21.08 46.11
N CYS A 238 3.46 20.07 45.26
CA CYS A 238 4.48 19.33 44.52
C CYS A 238 4.56 19.82 43.07
N GLN A 239 5.77 19.95 42.53
CA GLN A 239 5.97 20.43 41.15
C GLN A 239 5.79 19.33 40.11
N GLN A 240 5.98 18.06 40.47
CA GLN A 240 5.88 16.91 39.56
C GLN A 240 5.34 15.66 40.28
N VAL A 241 5.11 14.59 39.52
CA VAL A 241 4.64 13.28 40.02
C VAL A 241 5.81 12.29 40.00
N LEU A 242 5.99 11.51 41.05
CA LEU A 242 6.81 10.30 41.04
C LEU A 242 5.90 9.13 40.67
N TRP A 243 6.10 8.56 39.48
CA TRP A 243 5.24 7.50 38.98
C TRP A 243 5.59 6.16 39.62
N LEU A 244 4.55 5.49 40.11
CA LEU A 244 4.62 4.16 40.72
C LEU A 244 3.88 3.14 39.85
N TYR A 245 4.33 1.89 39.85
CA TYR A 245 3.70 0.80 39.11
C TYR A 245 3.65 -0.51 39.91
N GLY A 246 2.54 -1.23 39.78
CA GLY A 246 2.33 -2.57 40.34
C GLY A 246 2.11 -2.61 41.85
N GLU A 247 1.78 -3.80 42.36
CA GLU A 247 1.47 -4.01 43.79
C GLU A 247 2.63 -3.64 44.71
N LYS A 248 3.87 -3.88 44.27
CA LYS A 248 5.10 -3.54 44.99
C LYS A 248 5.51 -2.07 44.83
N ARG A 249 4.71 -1.26 44.13
CA ARG A 249 4.90 0.19 44.00
C ARG A 249 6.30 0.54 43.48
N TYR A 250 6.68 -0.11 42.39
CA TYR A 250 7.95 0.13 41.71
C TYR A 250 8.02 1.56 41.19
N ILE A 251 9.11 2.24 41.47
CA ILE A 251 9.39 3.56 40.92
C ILE A 251 9.72 3.40 39.43
N THR A 252 9.09 4.20 38.58
CA THR A 252 9.36 4.19 37.14
C THR A 252 10.08 5.46 36.70
N GLU A 253 9.46 6.64 36.89
CA GLU A 253 10.02 7.92 36.43
C GLU A 253 9.40 9.13 37.15
N VAL A 254 9.91 10.32 36.88
CA VAL A 254 9.48 11.58 37.52
C VAL A 254 8.90 12.54 36.49
N GLY A 255 7.58 12.74 36.53
CA GLY A 255 6.87 13.62 35.61
C GLY A 255 7.04 13.16 34.15
N THR A 256 7.88 13.88 33.40
CA THR A 256 8.27 13.56 32.02
C THR A 256 9.78 13.28 31.87
N MET A 257 10.45 12.96 32.99
CA MET A 257 11.90 12.76 33.11
C MET A 257 12.20 11.39 33.72
N ASN A 258 13.34 10.81 33.35
CA ASN A 258 13.86 9.62 34.04
C ASN A 258 14.33 9.99 35.46
N VAL A 259 14.48 9.00 36.33
CA VAL A 259 14.86 9.20 37.73
C VAL A 259 16.07 8.36 38.11
N PHE A 260 16.91 8.92 38.97
CA PHE A 260 18.09 8.29 39.52
C PHE A 260 18.13 8.48 41.03
N MET A 261 18.62 7.46 41.72
CA MET A 261 18.88 7.49 43.15
C MET A 261 20.32 7.04 43.39
N CYS A 262 21.07 7.79 44.18
CA CYS A 262 22.39 7.42 44.63
C CYS A 262 22.29 6.92 46.07
N ILE A 263 22.53 5.62 46.27
CA ILE A 263 22.27 4.91 47.52
C ILE A 263 23.55 4.21 47.98
N LYS A 264 23.82 4.24 49.28
CA LYS A 264 24.81 3.36 49.90
C LYS A 264 24.21 1.98 50.16
N ASP A 265 24.86 0.95 49.64
CA ASP A 265 24.51 -0.42 49.99
C ASP A 265 24.84 -0.73 51.46
N LYS A 266 24.35 -1.86 51.97
CA LYS A 266 24.56 -2.27 53.37
C LYS A 266 26.02 -2.62 53.69
N LYS A 267 26.90 -2.73 52.68
CA LYS A 267 28.34 -2.98 52.80
C LYS A 267 29.18 -1.69 52.66
N GLY A 268 28.55 -0.53 52.45
CA GLY A 268 29.20 0.77 52.29
C GLY A 268 29.57 1.17 50.86
N GLY A 269 29.27 0.34 49.86
CA GLY A 269 29.44 0.66 48.44
C GLY A 269 28.40 1.68 47.96
N VAL A 270 28.76 2.54 47.01
CA VAL A 270 27.84 3.53 46.43
C VAL A 270 27.28 2.99 45.11
N GLU A 271 25.95 2.99 44.99
CA GLU A 271 25.19 2.56 43.82
C GLU A 271 24.43 3.76 43.23
N LEU A 272 24.55 3.97 41.93
CA LEU A 272 23.66 4.85 41.17
C LEU A 272 22.62 3.99 40.46
N VAL A 273 21.43 3.92 41.03
CA VAL A 273 20.32 3.11 40.54
C VAL A 273 19.33 3.93 39.73
N THR A 274 18.87 3.35 38.62
CA THR A 274 17.73 3.85 37.84
C THR A 274 16.86 2.67 37.40
N PRO A 275 15.53 2.83 37.31
CA PRO A 275 14.66 1.77 36.83
C PRO A 275 15.03 1.29 35.39
N PRO A 276 14.84 -0.01 35.07
CA PRO A 276 15.19 -0.58 33.77
C PRO A 276 14.16 -0.21 32.68
N LEU A 277 14.59 -0.21 31.42
CA LEU A 277 13.71 0.08 30.28
C LEU A 277 12.87 -1.17 29.89
N ASN A 278 11.82 -1.44 30.67
CA ASN A 278 10.93 -2.62 30.53
C ASN A 278 9.64 -2.35 29.74
N GLY A 279 9.56 -1.25 28.99
CA GLY A 279 8.36 -0.83 28.24
C GLY A 279 7.51 0.24 28.93
N LEU A 280 7.70 0.46 30.23
CA LEU A 280 6.98 1.49 31.00
C LEU A 280 7.58 2.88 30.88
N ILE A 281 8.89 2.96 30.67
CA ILE A 281 9.68 4.18 30.78
C ILE A 281 10.20 4.58 29.41
N LEU A 282 10.09 5.88 29.11
CA LEU A 282 10.67 6.44 27.89
C LEU A 282 12.21 6.38 27.94
N PRO A 283 12.88 5.78 26.93
CA PRO A 283 14.34 5.80 26.83
C PRO A 283 14.88 7.23 26.66
N GLY A 284 15.31 7.88 27.74
CA GLY A 284 15.79 9.27 27.71
C GLY A 284 17.21 9.42 27.16
N VAL A 285 17.45 10.47 26.36
CA VAL A 285 18.81 10.80 25.87
C VAL A 285 19.71 11.20 27.04
N THR A 286 19.21 12.05 27.94
CA THR A 286 19.95 12.47 29.14
C THR A 286 20.19 11.31 30.11
N ARG A 287 19.21 10.41 30.28
CA ARG A 287 19.39 9.16 31.05
C ARG A 287 20.58 8.36 30.53
N GLN A 288 20.62 8.11 29.21
CA GLN A 288 21.72 7.38 28.61
C GLN A 288 23.06 8.09 28.85
N SER A 289 23.10 9.42 28.73
CA SER A 289 24.33 10.20 28.99
C SER A 289 24.82 10.07 30.44
N ILE A 290 23.92 10.07 31.42
CA ILE A 290 24.26 9.90 32.84
C ILE A 290 24.80 8.49 33.12
N ILE A 291 24.20 7.46 32.53
CA ILE A 291 24.69 6.08 32.64
C ILE A 291 26.10 5.96 32.04
N ASP A 292 26.32 6.54 30.85
CA ASP A 292 27.62 6.50 30.18
C ASP A 292 28.71 7.24 31.00
N LEU A 293 28.39 8.42 31.54
CA LEU A 293 29.28 9.19 32.42
C LEU A 293 29.55 8.45 33.73
N GLY A 294 28.50 7.92 34.38
CA GLY A 294 28.61 7.19 35.64
C GLY A 294 29.51 5.97 35.54
N ARG A 295 29.37 5.19 34.46
CA ARG A 295 30.25 4.05 34.14
C ARG A 295 31.69 4.49 33.88
N THR A 296 31.89 5.70 33.36
CA THR A 296 33.23 6.26 33.10
C THR A 296 33.92 6.72 34.38
N TRP A 297 33.20 7.37 35.30
CA TRP A 297 33.78 7.91 36.53
C TRP A 297 34.20 6.84 37.53
N ARG A 298 33.55 5.66 37.54
CA ARG A 298 33.83 4.53 38.45
C ARG A 298 33.71 4.85 39.94
N ASP A 299 33.12 6.00 40.29
CA ASP A 299 32.87 6.43 41.67
C ASP A 299 31.70 5.65 42.33
N PHE A 300 30.85 5.01 41.52
CA PHE A 300 29.70 4.23 41.96
C PHE A 300 29.35 3.12 40.96
N THR A 301 28.69 2.08 41.45
CA THR A 301 28.13 1.01 40.61
C THR A 301 26.86 1.51 39.93
N VAL A 302 26.82 1.55 38.59
CA VAL A 302 25.63 1.96 37.84
C VAL A 302 24.74 0.73 37.61
N SER A 303 23.55 0.74 38.20
CA SER A 303 22.58 -0.36 38.09
C SER A 303 21.28 0.08 37.43
N GLU A 304 20.80 -0.76 36.51
CA GLU A 304 19.49 -0.63 35.88
C GLU A 304 18.59 -1.75 36.45
N ARG A 305 17.97 -1.50 37.61
CA ARG A 305 17.18 -2.48 38.36
C ARG A 305 15.91 -1.88 38.93
N ASP A 306 14.93 -2.73 39.18
CA ASP A 306 13.70 -2.31 39.86
C ASP A 306 14.03 -1.82 41.27
N ILE A 307 13.36 -0.74 41.67
CA ILE A 307 13.45 -0.12 43.00
C ILE A 307 12.05 0.29 43.43
N THR A 308 11.68 -0.03 44.66
CA THR A 308 10.35 0.29 45.21
C THR A 308 10.40 1.60 46.00
N ILE A 309 9.23 2.22 46.17
CA ILE A 309 9.11 3.37 47.06
C ILE A 309 9.50 3.01 48.51
N ASP A 310 9.20 1.78 48.95
CA ASP A 310 9.57 1.31 50.29
C ASP A 310 11.09 1.19 50.47
N GLU A 311 11.81 0.68 49.45
CA GLU A 311 13.28 0.61 49.47
C GLU A 311 13.89 2.02 49.54
N LEU A 312 13.33 2.98 48.80
CA LEU A 312 13.77 4.38 48.84
C LEU A 312 13.56 4.99 50.22
N LEU A 313 12.40 4.76 50.85
CA LEU A 313 12.09 5.28 52.17
C LEU A 313 12.92 4.60 53.27
N GLU A 314 13.18 3.29 53.20
CA GLU A 314 14.12 2.58 54.09
C GLU A 314 15.52 3.19 53.96
N ALA A 315 16.00 3.39 52.73
CA ALA A 315 17.31 4.00 52.50
C ALA A 315 17.40 5.44 53.04
N GLN A 316 16.32 6.21 52.98
CA GLN A 316 16.26 7.55 53.56
C GLN A 316 16.28 7.50 55.09
N GLN A 317 15.51 6.61 55.71
CA GLN A 317 15.47 6.43 57.17
C GLN A 317 16.84 5.97 57.72
N ASP A 318 17.52 5.09 57.00
CA ASP A 318 18.85 4.58 57.35
C ASP A 318 20.00 5.57 57.05
N ASN A 319 19.71 6.77 56.55
CA ASN A 319 20.73 7.72 56.04
C ASN A 319 21.65 7.12 54.95
N ARG A 320 21.14 6.16 54.18
CA ARG A 320 21.84 5.52 53.06
C ARG A 320 21.55 6.20 51.72
N LEU A 321 20.40 6.86 51.56
CA LEU A 321 20.12 7.70 50.39
C LEU A 321 21.01 8.94 50.40
N LEU A 322 21.85 9.10 49.38
CA LEU A 322 22.74 10.25 49.22
C LEU A 322 22.04 11.37 48.45
N GLU A 323 21.57 11.06 47.24
CA GLU A 323 20.92 12.02 46.35
C GLU A 323 19.86 11.33 45.49
N MET A 324 18.79 12.04 45.17
CA MET A 324 17.80 11.66 44.17
C MET A 324 17.61 12.80 43.19
N PHE A 325 17.58 12.50 41.89
CA PHE A 325 17.42 13.52 40.86
C PHE A 325 16.69 13.00 39.62
N GLY A 326 16.01 13.92 38.93
CA GLY A 326 15.40 13.70 37.63
C GLY A 326 16.34 14.05 36.48
N ALA A 327 16.17 13.41 35.32
CA ALA A 327 16.98 13.61 34.13
C ALA A 327 16.12 13.67 32.86
N GLY A 328 16.26 14.74 32.07
CA GLY A 328 15.47 14.93 30.84
C GLY A 328 16.01 16.02 29.93
N THR A 329 15.55 16.10 28.67
CA THR A 329 16.08 17.09 27.70
C THR A 329 15.84 18.54 28.12
N ALA A 330 14.69 18.82 28.75
CA ALA A 330 14.31 20.18 29.10
C ALA A 330 15.05 20.69 30.35
N ALA A 331 15.05 19.89 31.43
CA ALA A 331 15.66 20.24 32.71
C ALA A 331 17.13 19.79 32.86
N ILE A 332 17.66 19.01 31.92
CA ILE A 332 19.00 18.37 31.96
C ILE A 332 19.09 17.41 33.15
N VAL A 333 19.43 17.92 34.33
CA VAL A 333 19.44 17.20 35.61
C VAL A 333 18.85 18.11 36.68
N CYS A 334 17.93 17.60 37.50
CA CYS A 334 17.25 18.40 38.53
C CYS A 334 17.16 17.63 39.86
N PRO A 335 17.65 18.19 40.98
CA PRO A 335 17.61 17.52 42.27
C PRO A 335 16.18 17.38 42.81
N VAL A 336 15.93 16.34 43.59
CA VAL A 336 14.65 16.11 44.29
C VAL A 336 14.84 16.38 45.78
N GLU A 337 14.10 17.33 46.33
CA GLU A 337 14.17 17.69 47.76
C GLU A 337 13.16 16.93 48.63
N ARG A 338 12.00 16.57 48.07
CA ARG A 338 10.85 16.14 48.88
C ARG A 338 9.92 15.23 48.10
N ILE A 339 9.37 14.22 48.77
CA ILE A 339 8.33 13.35 48.23
C ILE A 339 7.13 13.38 49.18
N VAL A 340 5.93 13.60 48.63
CA VAL A 340 4.66 13.39 49.32
C VAL A 340 4.13 12.02 48.93
N TYR A 341 3.88 11.17 49.93
CA TYR A 341 3.46 9.79 49.72
C TYR A 341 2.49 9.35 50.83
N GLU A 342 1.32 8.84 50.44
CA GLU A 342 0.22 8.46 51.36
C GLU A 342 -0.10 9.56 52.40
N GLY A 343 -0.14 10.82 51.95
CA GLY A 343 -0.43 11.99 52.79
C GLY A 343 0.72 12.43 53.71
N LYS A 344 1.86 11.75 53.71
CA LYS A 344 3.06 12.12 54.49
C LYS A 344 4.11 12.77 53.61
N SER A 345 4.79 13.78 54.14
CA SER A 345 5.87 14.48 53.46
C SER A 345 7.23 13.98 53.95
N TYR A 346 8.07 13.50 53.02
CA TYR A 346 9.41 12.99 53.26
C TYR A 346 10.44 13.95 52.64
N ASN A 347 11.24 14.62 53.46
CA ASN A 347 12.36 15.43 52.99
C ASN A 347 13.56 14.53 52.72
N LEU A 348 14.11 14.58 51.51
CA LEU A 348 15.22 13.73 51.07
C LEU A 348 16.58 14.36 51.43
N ALA A 349 17.58 13.52 51.63
CA ALA A 349 18.94 13.97 51.97
C ALA A 349 19.67 14.71 50.82
N THR A 350 19.11 14.72 49.60
CA THR A 350 19.71 15.26 48.38
C THR A 350 20.35 16.64 48.57
N MET A 351 19.66 17.54 49.27
CA MET A 351 20.10 18.93 49.41
C MET A 351 21.00 19.18 50.62
N ASN A 352 21.21 18.20 51.50
CA ASN A 352 21.99 18.37 52.74
C ASN A 352 23.43 18.85 52.50
N LYS A 353 24.01 18.50 51.35
CA LYS A 353 25.35 18.94 50.91
C LYS A 353 25.33 19.73 49.60
N GLY A 354 24.18 20.27 49.21
CA GLY A 354 24.01 20.99 47.95
C GLY A 354 24.04 20.13 46.69
N ALA A 355 23.69 18.83 46.80
CA ALA A 355 23.59 17.87 45.69
C ALA A 355 24.84 17.75 44.77
N PRO A 356 26.04 17.46 45.33
CA PRO A 356 27.30 17.42 44.58
C PRO A 356 27.32 16.42 43.40
N ILE A 357 26.67 15.27 43.50
CA ILE A 357 26.60 14.28 42.41
C ILE A 357 25.71 14.80 41.28
N THR A 358 24.55 15.34 41.63
CA THR A 358 23.59 15.96 40.71
C THR A 358 24.23 17.12 39.96
N ASN A 359 24.93 18.02 40.65
CA ASN A 359 25.64 19.16 40.06
C ASN A 359 26.73 18.70 39.10
N ARG A 360 27.53 17.70 39.49
CA ARG A 360 28.60 17.19 38.64
C ARG A 360 28.08 16.63 37.32
N PHE A 361 26.96 15.88 37.34
CA PHE A 361 26.32 15.41 36.11
C PHE A 361 25.77 16.55 35.27
N HIS A 362 25.12 17.53 35.90
CA HIS A 362 24.61 18.72 35.23
C HIS A 362 25.74 19.47 34.51
N ASP A 363 26.79 19.81 35.23
CA ASP A 363 27.89 20.65 34.75
C ASP A 363 28.67 19.96 33.63
N GLU A 364 28.98 18.67 33.78
CA GLU A 364 29.65 17.88 32.74
C GLU A 364 28.84 17.83 31.45
N ILE A 365 27.52 17.63 31.53
CA ILE A 365 26.65 17.61 30.34
C ILE A 365 26.55 19.00 29.71
N VAL A 366 26.42 20.06 30.51
CA VAL A 366 26.37 21.45 30.03
C VAL A 366 27.68 21.84 29.36
N ASP A 367 28.83 21.49 29.95
CA ASP A 367 30.14 21.79 29.39
C ASP A 367 30.36 21.09 28.03
N ILE A 368 29.83 19.87 27.87
CA ILE A 368 29.79 19.19 26.57
C ILE A 368 28.87 19.95 25.60
N GLN A 369 27.65 20.30 26.01
CA GLN A 369 26.64 20.95 25.16
C GLN A 369 27.12 22.31 24.61
N PHE A 370 27.78 23.11 25.45
CA PHE A 370 28.34 24.41 25.08
C PHE A 370 29.76 24.33 24.48
N GLY A 371 30.31 23.12 24.30
CA GLY A 371 31.61 22.91 23.68
C GLY A 371 32.81 23.33 24.54
N ARG A 372 32.64 23.53 25.85
CA ARG A 372 33.74 23.76 26.80
C ARG A 372 34.56 22.49 27.01
N LYS A 373 33.90 21.34 26.88
CA LYS A 373 34.53 20.02 26.87
C LYS A 373 34.27 19.33 25.52
N PRO A 374 35.32 18.92 24.78
CA PRO A 374 35.13 18.23 23.51
C PRO A 374 34.49 16.85 23.75
N SER A 375 33.52 16.49 22.91
CA SER A 375 32.86 15.19 22.97
C SER A 375 32.31 14.79 21.61
N LYS A 376 32.28 13.48 21.34
CA LYS A 376 31.61 12.91 20.15
C LYS A 376 30.08 13.02 20.23
N TRP A 377 29.54 13.47 21.37
CA TRP A 377 28.10 13.61 21.60
C TRP A 377 27.50 14.87 20.97
N THR A 378 28.33 15.82 20.54
CA THR A 378 27.85 17.04 19.87
C THR A 378 28.05 16.98 18.36
N VAL A 379 27.07 17.48 17.63
CA VAL A 379 27.11 17.61 16.18
C VAL A 379 27.04 19.10 15.81
N ASP A 380 28.09 19.60 15.16
CA ASP A 380 28.18 21.00 14.74
C ASP A 380 27.19 21.29 13.59
N VAL A 381 26.57 22.47 13.64
CA VAL A 381 25.75 23.04 12.57
C VAL A 381 26.63 24.03 11.81
N ALA A 382 27.08 23.66 10.60
CA ALA A 382 27.99 24.51 9.82
C ALA A 382 27.29 25.83 9.43
N LEU A 383 27.83 26.97 9.87
CA LEU A 383 27.38 28.28 9.40
C LEU A 383 28.22 28.64 8.18
N PHE A 384 27.62 28.61 6.98
CA PHE A 384 28.28 29.13 5.79
C PHE A 384 28.32 30.66 5.90
N TYR A 385 29.45 31.19 6.40
CA TYR A 385 29.75 32.61 6.22
C TYR A 385 29.92 32.85 4.73
N SER A 386 29.04 33.69 4.18
CA SER A 386 29.06 34.17 2.81
C SER A 386 30.35 34.93 2.52
N LEU A 387 31.40 34.18 2.17
CA LEU A 387 32.59 34.68 1.50
C LEU A 387 32.67 33.92 0.17
N ILE A 388 32.70 34.72 -0.91
CA ILE A 388 32.75 34.35 -2.33
C ILE A 388 31.37 34.10 -2.97
N PHE A 389 30.83 35.19 -3.52
CA PHE A 389 29.90 35.14 -4.65
C PHE A 389 30.53 34.36 -5.81
N ILE A 390 30.07 33.13 -6.02
CA ILE A 390 30.03 32.50 -7.34
C ILE A 390 28.57 32.67 -7.80
N PRO A 391 28.29 33.16 -9.03
CA PRO A 391 26.91 33.41 -9.45
C PRO A 391 26.10 32.14 -9.31
N GLY A 392 24.87 32.29 -8.81
CA GLY A 392 24.05 31.22 -8.25
C GLY A 392 24.14 29.89 -9.01
N SER A 393 24.78 28.90 -8.39
CA SER A 393 24.43 27.51 -8.70
C SER A 393 23.12 27.22 -7.97
N GLN A 394 22.01 27.15 -8.71
CA GLN A 394 20.98 26.19 -8.30
C GLN A 394 21.71 24.86 -8.14
N SER A 395 21.84 24.35 -6.92
CA SER A 395 22.35 23.00 -6.72
C SER A 395 21.25 22.05 -7.20
N LYS A 396 21.13 21.92 -8.52
CA LYS A 396 20.38 20.82 -9.11
C LYS A 396 21.17 19.56 -8.83
N ARG A 397 20.49 18.57 -8.28
CA ARG A 397 21.08 17.28 -7.96
C ARG A 397 21.69 16.73 -9.24
N VAL A 398 22.95 16.29 -9.20
CA VAL A 398 23.62 15.71 -10.39
C VAL A 398 22.77 14.57 -10.97
N GLY A 399 22.07 13.81 -10.13
CA GLY A 399 21.08 12.82 -10.56
C GLY A 399 19.91 13.39 -11.36
N ASP A 400 19.37 14.57 -11.01
CA ASP A 400 18.27 15.21 -11.74
C ASP A 400 18.74 15.88 -13.04
N GLU A 401 20.04 16.17 -13.15
CA GLU A 401 20.70 16.60 -14.39
C GLU A 401 21.12 15.42 -15.27
N MET A 402 21.29 14.22 -14.69
CA MET A 402 21.70 13.00 -15.40
C MET A 402 20.53 12.13 -15.85
N TYR A 403 19.44 12.09 -15.08
CA TYR A 403 18.35 11.13 -15.27
C TYR A 403 17.00 11.83 -15.49
N VAL A 404 16.25 11.36 -16.49
CA VAL A 404 14.82 11.71 -16.67
C VAL A 404 13.99 10.48 -16.37
N SER A 405 13.07 10.55 -15.41
CA SER A 405 12.25 9.40 -14.98
C SER A 405 10.84 9.46 -15.60
N PHE A 406 10.26 8.29 -15.89
CA PHE A 406 8.88 8.14 -16.32
C PHE A 406 8.07 7.38 -15.27
N ASP A 407 7.12 8.06 -14.63
CA ASP A 407 6.35 7.50 -13.52
C ASP A 407 5.04 6.79 -13.95
N ARG A 408 4.64 6.97 -15.22
CA ARG A 408 3.36 6.46 -15.76
C ARG A 408 3.49 5.23 -16.66
N ALA A 409 4.71 4.71 -16.83
CA ALA A 409 4.94 3.54 -17.67
C ALA A 409 4.22 2.29 -17.13
N ARG A 410 3.74 1.45 -18.03
CA ARG A 410 3.24 0.11 -17.72
C ARG A 410 4.37 -0.90 -17.77
N TYR A 411 4.28 -1.93 -16.97
CA TYR A 411 5.34 -2.94 -16.86
C TYR A 411 4.81 -4.36 -16.95
N CYS A 412 5.63 -5.23 -17.53
CA CYS A 412 5.40 -6.66 -17.57
C CYS A 412 5.83 -7.32 -16.26
N VAL A 413 4.97 -8.20 -15.74
CA VAL A 413 5.10 -8.85 -14.43
C VAL A 413 5.36 -10.34 -14.59
N ARG A 414 6.16 -10.94 -13.70
CA ARG A 414 6.36 -12.39 -13.68
C ARG A 414 5.20 -13.12 -13.00
N ARG A 415 4.75 -14.18 -13.66
CA ARG A 415 3.82 -15.18 -13.12
C ARG A 415 4.41 -16.57 -13.26
N LEU A 416 3.95 -17.49 -12.45
CA LEU A 416 4.41 -18.88 -12.44
C LEU A 416 3.21 -19.81 -12.44
N ASN A 417 3.40 -20.98 -13.04
CA ASN A 417 2.47 -22.09 -12.92
C ASN A 417 3.20 -23.34 -12.40
N ALA A 418 2.53 -24.50 -12.48
CA ALA A 418 3.06 -25.78 -12.03
C ALA A 418 4.41 -26.15 -12.68
N THR A 419 4.65 -25.73 -13.92
CA THR A 419 5.72 -26.26 -14.78
C THR A 419 6.75 -25.22 -15.21
N HIS A 420 6.35 -23.96 -15.41
CA HIS A 420 7.23 -22.91 -15.93
C HIS A 420 6.90 -21.53 -15.31
N GLU A 421 7.78 -20.55 -15.59
CA GLU A 421 7.54 -19.13 -15.35
C GLU A 421 7.25 -18.39 -16.66
N ILE A 422 6.49 -17.31 -16.59
CA ILE A 422 6.12 -16.44 -17.70
C ILE A 422 6.29 -14.97 -17.29
N GLY A 423 6.21 -14.06 -18.26
CA GLY A 423 6.38 -12.62 -18.06
C GLY A 423 7.84 -12.19 -18.06
N CYS A 424 8.13 -11.06 -17.42
CA CYS A 424 9.40 -10.36 -17.58
C CYS A 424 10.09 -10.12 -16.24
N GLN A 425 11.41 -9.97 -16.25
CA GLN A 425 12.19 -9.53 -15.09
C GLN A 425 13.33 -8.62 -15.48
N SER A 426 13.68 -7.68 -14.59
CA SER A 426 15.00 -7.04 -14.64
C SER A 426 15.98 -7.74 -13.70
N THR A 427 17.26 -7.38 -13.77
CA THR A 427 18.21 -7.65 -12.68
C THR A 427 17.85 -6.84 -11.44
N THR A 428 18.42 -7.18 -10.28
CA THR A 428 18.19 -6.46 -9.01
C THR A 428 18.55 -4.97 -9.07
N ARG A 429 19.50 -4.59 -9.93
CA ARG A 429 19.94 -3.20 -10.13
C ARG A 429 19.22 -2.51 -11.29
N GLY A 430 18.38 -3.21 -12.04
CA GLY A 430 17.83 -2.75 -13.31
C GLY A 430 18.68 -3.19 -14.50
N ASN A 431 18.12 -3.09 -15.70
CA ASN A 431 18.84 -3.35 -16.94
C ASN A 431 19.03 -2.03 -17.67
N SER A 432 20.27 -1.70 -17.98
CA SER A 432 20.65 -0.49 -18.70
C SER A 432 21.27 -0.82 -20.05
N GLY A 433 21.05 0.03 -21.05
CA GLY A 433 21.60 -0.18 -22.39
C GLY A 433 21.47 1.04 -23.26
N ARG A 434 22.20 1.06 -24.38
CA ARG A 434 22.06 2.11 -25.38
C ARG A 434 20.69 1.98 -26.04
N MET A 435 19.96 3.09 -26.08
CA MET A 435 18.63 3.15 -26.68
C MET A 435 18.74 3.15 -28.21
N TYR A 436 17.96 2.30 -28.88
CA TYR A 436 17.77 2.31 -30.33
C TYR A 436 16.28 2.29 -30.65
N MET A 437 15.81 3.24 -31.46
CA MET A 437 14.39 3.42 -31.74
C MET A 437 14.01 2.84 -33.12
N ILE A 438 12.92 2.08 -33.18
CA ILE A 438 12.38 1.42 -34.39
C ILE A 438 10.90 1.80 -34.55
N GLU A 439 10.57 2.53 -35.61
CA GLU A 439 9.20 3.00 -35.85
C GLU A 439 8.37 2.07 -36.76
N ASN A 440 9.02 1.40 -37.72
CA ASN A 440 8.35 0.61 -38.76
C ASN A 440 9.16 -0.64 -39.18
N ASP A 441 8.55 -1.51 -39.99
CA ASP A 441 9.16 -2.75 -40.51
C ASP A 441 10.43 -2.53 -41.34
N GLU A 442 10.53 -1.42 -42.07
CA GLU A 442 11.72 -1.11 -42.88
C GLU A 442 12.93 -0.80 -41.99
N GLU A 443 12.72 0.03 -40.96
CA GLU A 443 13.72 0.30 -39.93
C GLU A 443 14.09 -0.95 -39.14
N PHE A 444 13.12 -1.82 -38.83
CA PHE A 444 13.35 -3.09 -38.15
C PHE A 444 14.29 -4.00 -38.98
N LYS A 445 14.01 -4.16 -40.27
CA LYS A 445 14.84 -4.97 -41.18
C LYS A 445 16.23 -4.35 -41.38
N SER A 446 16.29 -3.03 -41.56
CA SER A 446 17.54 -2.29 -41.69
C SER A 446 18.43 -2.47 -40.45
N TYR A 447 17.83 -2.38 -39.26
CA TYR A 447 18.54 -2.60 -38.00
C TYR A 447 19.16 -3.99 -37.90
N LEU A 448 18.41 -5.04 -38.24
CA LEU A 448 18.90 -6.43 -38.22
C LEU A 448 19.99 -6.71 -39.27
N GLN A 449 20.24 -5.80 -40.20
CA GLN A 449 21.29 -5.93 -41.22
C GLN A 449 22.56 -5.14 -40.86
N ASP A 450 22.55 -4.27 -39.84
CA ASP A 450 23.71 -3.47 -39.43
C ASP A 450 24.56 -4.19 -38.38
N ASP A 451 25.19 -5.30 -38.78
CA ASP A 451 26.10 -6.09 -37.93
C ASP A 451 27.26 -5.25 -37.38
N LYS A 452 27.70 -4.22 -38.12
CA LYS A 452 28.82 -3.37 -37.70
C LYS A 452 28.43 -2.53 -36.48
N MET A 453 27.25 -1.91 -36.49
CA MET A 453 26.73 -1.18 -35.35
C MET A 453 26.44 -2.13 -34.17
N ILE A 454 25.77 -3.26 -34.42
CA ILE A 454 25.41 -4.24 -33.39
C ILE A 454 26.65 -4.78 -32.68
N ASN A 455 27.73 -5.05 -33.40
CA ASN A 455 28.97 -5.54 -32.82
C ASN A 455 29.70 -4.47 -31.99
N SER A 456 29.55 -3.19 -32.32
CA SER A 456 30.20 -2.08 -31.61
C SER A 456 29.61 -1.75 -30.24
N ILE A 457 28.40 -2.23 -29.93
CA ILE A 457 27.66 -1.89 -28.70
C ILE A 457 27.53 -3.13 -27.80
N THR A 458 27.70 -2.94 -26.49
CA THR A 458 27.67 -4.03 -25.49
C THR A 458 26.27 -4.50 -25.15
N SER A 459 25.33 -3.56 -24.97
CA SER A 459 23.94 -3.86 -24.61
C SER A 459 22.98 -2.81 -25.16
N PHE A 460 21.86 -3.28 -25.70
CA PHE A 460 20.79 -2.47 -26.27
C PHE A 460 19.54 -2.50 -25.41
N ILE A 461 18.82 -1.38 -25.43
CA ILE A 461 17.40 -1.34 -25.13
C ILE A 461 16.70 -0.91 -26.42
N ILE A 462 15.87 -1.80 -26.94
CA ILE A 462 15.10 -1.53 -28.16
C ILE A 462 13.85 -0.76 -27.77
N VAL A 463 13.62 0.36 -28.43
CA VAL A 463 12.45 1.20 -28.28
C VAL A 463 11.61 1.04 -29.55
N MET A 464 10.51 0.30 -29.48
CA MET A 464 9.74 -0.02 -30.68
C MET A 464 8.29 0.39 -30.58
N ASN A 465 7.71 0.74 -31.72
CA ASN A 465 6.28 0.98 -31.83
C ASN A 465 5.52 -0.30 -31.44
N VAL A 466 4.47 -0.16 -30.62
CA VAL A 466 3.63 -1.29 -30.19
C VAL A 466 3.03 -2.09 -31.36
N ARG A 467 2.89 -1.50 -32.56
CA ARG A 467 2.43 -2.21 -33.77
C ARG A 467 3.36 -3.31 -34.26
N LEU A 468 4.66 -3.19 -33.97
CA LEU A 468 5.66 -4.19 -34.31
C LEU A 468 5.80 -5.26 -33.21
N PHE A 469 5.08 -5.12 -32.11
CA PHE A 469 5.20 -6.02 -30.97
C PHE A 469 4.36 -7.28 -31.19
N ASP A 470 4.95 -8.26 -31.86
CA ASP A 470 4.42 -9.61 -32.02
C ASP A 470 5.50 -10.68 -31.75
N SER A 471 5.08 -11.95 -31.72
CA SER A 471 6.01 -13.07 -31.47
C SER A 471 7.12 -13.17 -32.52
N SER A 472 6.84 -12.87 -33.79
CA SER A 472 7.82 -12.99 -34.88
C SER A 472 8.95 -11.96 -34.74
N HIS A 473 8.59 -10.70 -34.51
CA HIS A 473 9.56 -9.62 -34.33
C HIS A 473 10.39 -9.81 -33.05
N VAL A 474 9.74 -10.20 -31.96
CA VAL A 474 10.43 -10.44 -30.68
C VAL A 474 11.39 -11.63 -30.80
N ASP A 475 11.01 -12.70 -31.50
CA ASP A 475 11.90 -13.84 -31.76
C ASP A 475 13.11 -13.46 -32.61
N GLN A 476 12.91 -12.68 -33.66
CA GLN A 476 14.01 -12.17 -34.48
C GLN A 476 14.99 -11.33 -33.66
N LEU A 477 14.49 -10.43 -32.79
CA LEU A 477 15.33 -9.63 -31.90
C LEU A 477 16.09 -10.51 -30.91
N MET A 478 15.41 -11.46 -30.24
CA MET A 478 16.05 -12.35 -29.26
C MET A 478 17.11 -13.24 -29.89
N ASN A 479 16.84 -13.81 -31.08
CA ASN A 479 17.77 -14.71 -31.78
C ASN A 479 18.99 -13.96 -32.31
N HIS A 480 18.80 -12.75 -32.84
CA HIS A 480 19.87 -11.98 -33.46
C HIS A 480 20.73 -11.24 -32.43
N LEU A 481 20.12 -10.62 -31.40
CA LEU A 481 20.85 -9.84 -30.40
C LEU A 481 21.33 -10.67 -29.20
N GLN A 482 20.69 -11.82 -28.92
CA GLN A 482 21.06 -12.73 -27.84
C GLN A 482 21.24 -11.98 -26.50
N SER A 483 22.40 -12.12 -25.84
CA SER A 483 22.71 -11.46 -24.56
C SER A 483 22.86 -9.94 -24.65
N LYS A 484 22.91 -9.36 -25.87
CA LYS A 484 22.97 -7.90 -26.05
C LYS A 484 21.61 -7.24 -25.90
N LEU A 485 20.49 -7.97 -26.06
CA LEU A 485 19.15 -7.44 -25.82
C LEU A 485 18.89 -7.37 -24.31
N ASN A 486 19.01 -6.18 -23.74
CA ASN A 486 18.95 -5.98 -22.29
C ASN A 486 17.60 -5.41 -21.81
N GLY A 487 16.69 -5.06 -22.72
CA GLY A 487 15.35 -4.60 -22.39
C GLY A 487 14.57 -4.15 -23.63
N LEU A 488 13.25 -4.08 -23.48
CA LEU A 488 12.35 -3.61 -24.52
C LEU A 488 11.42 -2.53 -23.96
N LEU A 489 11.36 -1.38 -24.62
CA LEU A 489 10.43 -0.31 -24.31
C LEU A 489 9.49 -0.11 -25.49
N LEU A 490 8.22 -0.41 -25.27
CA LEU A 490 7.17 -0.16 -26.24
C LEU A 490 6.64 1.26 -26.09
N TYR A 491 6.19 1.86 -27.19
CA TYR A 491 5.51 3.15 -27.14
C TYR A 491 4.26 3.20 -28.03
N LEU A 492 3.32 4.04 -27.64
CA LEU A 492 2.17 4.46 -28.44
C LEU A 492 2.28 5.97 -28.72
N LYS A 493 2.33 6.36 -30.00
CA LYS A 493 2.51 7.76 -30.43
C LYS A 493 1.26 8.62 -30.17
N SER A 494 0.09 8.00 -30.37
CA SER A 494 -1.24 8.59 -30.24
C SER A 494 -2.32 7.50 -30.31
N ASN A 495 -3.57 7.82 -29.97
CA ASN A 495 -4.69 6.90 -30.19
C ASN A 495 -4.86 6.51 -31.68
N SER A 496 -4.53 7.39 -32.62
CA SER A 496 -4.52 7.07 -34.06
C SER A 496 -3.42 6.07 -34.46
N SER A 497 -2.41 5.88 -33.61
CA SER A 497 -1.34 4.89 -33.80
C SER A 497 -1.64 3.53 -33.17
N ARG A 498 -2.83 3.31 -32.61
CA ARG A 498 -3.27 2.01 -32.10
C ARG A 498 -3.17 0.93 -33.20
N PRO A 499 -2.74 -0.31 -32.89
CA PRO A 499 -2.80 -1.42 -33.84
C PRO A 499 -4.25 -1.80 -34.14
N GLU A 500 -4.56 -2.25 -35.35
CA GLU A 500 -5.94 -2.65 -35.73
C GLU A 500 -6.46 -3.82 -34.87
N TYR A 501 -5.56 -4.72 -34.48
CA TYR A 501 -5.81 -5.85 -33.59
C TYR A 501 -4.58 -6.07 -32.71
N PHE A 502 -4.79 -6.47 -31.47
CA PHE A 502 -3.70 -6.90 -30.59
C PHE A 502 -4.24 -7.71 -29.42
N SER A 503 -3.86 -8.99 -29.36
CA SER A 503 -4.17 -9.88 -28.24
C SER A 503 -2.90 -10.56 -27.75
N SER A 504 -2.64 -10.43 -26.44
CA SER A 504 -1.48 -11.07 -25.79
C SER A 504 -1.72 -12.53 -25.41
N ASP A 505 -2.97 -12.99 -25.50
CA ASP A 505 -3.38 -14.37 -25.23
C ASP A 505 -3.02 -15.32 -26.39
N ASP A 506 -3.18 -16.62 -26.15
CA ASP A 506 -3.04 -17.69 -27.12
C ASP A 506 -4.16 -17.67 -28.16
N GLN A 507 -3.92 -18.36 -29.28
CA GLN A 507 -4.95 -18.54 -30.32
C GLN A 507 -6.14 -19.39 -29.85
N CYS A 508 -5.92 -20.27 -28.89
CA CYS A 508 -6.94 -21.07 -28.23
C CYS A 508 -6.86 -20.85 -26.70
N PRO A 509 -7.58 -19.83 -26.18
CA PRO A 509 -7.56 -19.49 -24.76
C PRO A 509 -7.98 -20.67 -23.87
N ASN A 510 -7.29 -20.88 -22.75
CA ASN A 510 -7.55 -21.93 -21.75
C ASN A 510 -7.64 -23.37 -22.29
N HIS A 511 -7.08 -23.68 -23.46
CA HIS A 511 -7.17 -25.02 -24.08
C HIS A 511 -6.75 -26.17 -23.13
N ARG A 512 -5.81 -25.91 -22.22
CA ARG A 512 -5.23 -26.87 -21.26
C ARG A 512 -6.16 -27.28 -20.12
N TYR A 513 -7.26 -26.56 -19.90
CA TYR A 513 -8.27 -26.90 -18.88
C TYR A 513 -9.68 -26.85 -19.44
N SER A 514 -9.83 -26.75 -20.76
CA SER A 514 -11.11 -26.76 -21.45
C SER A 514 -11.86 -28.10 -21.28
N TYR A 515 -13.12 -28.11 -21.69
CA TYR A 515 -13.91 -29.35 -21.81
C TYR A 515 -13.24 -30.36 -22.77
N TYR A 516 -12.52 -29.86 -23.77
CA TYR A 516 -11.94 -30.62 -24.89
C TYR A 516 -10.52 -31.13 -24.63
N LEU A 517 -10.04 -31.14 -23.38
CA LEU A 517 -8.64 -31.45 -23.02
C LEU A 517 -8.05 -32.70 -23.70
N ASN A 518 -8.87 -33.74 -23.90
CA ASN A 518 -8.46 -35.02 -24.51
C ASN A 518 -9.02 -35.24 -25.93
N GLN A 519 -9.59 -34.20 -26.55
CA GLN A 519 -10.23 -34.28 -27.87
C GLN A 519 -9.37 -33.58 -28.92
N THR A 520 -9.44 -34.05 -30.17
CA THR A 520 -8.67 -33.50 -31.30
C THR A 520 -9.20 -32.17 -31.84
N GLN A 521 -10.37 -31.72 -31.37
CA GLN A 521 -11.06 -30.55 -31.89
C GLN A 521 -10.59 -29.27 -31.19
N ILE A 522 -9.53 -28.66 -31.72
CA ILE A 522 -9.02 -27.36 -31.27
C ILE A 522 -9.55 -26.28 -32.22
N VAL A 523 -10.36 -25.36 -31.70
CA VAL A 523 -10.81 -24.17 -32.43
C VAL A 523 -9.99 -22.97 -32.00
N ASN A 524 -9.38 -22.29 -32.96
CA ASN A 524 -8.63 -21.06 -32.74
C ASN A 524 -9.58 -19.88 -32.60
N TRP A 525 -10.22 -19.79 -31.43
CA TRP A 525 -11.18 -18.73 -31.08
C TRP A 525 -10.57 -17.33 -31.18
N ASN A 526 -9.30 -17.18 -30.84
CA ASN A 526 -8.57 -15.92 -30.87
C ASN A 526 -7.51 -15.94 -31.97
N ARG A 527 -7.91 -15.97 -33.25
CA ARG A 527 -6.97 -16.16 -34.38
C ARG A 527 -5.78 -15.21 -34.42
N LYS A 528 -5.91 -14.01 -33.85
CA LYS A 528 -4.88 -12.97 -33.76
C LYS A 528 -4.13 -12.97 -32.42
N GLY A 529 -4.35 -13.97 -31.58
CA GLY A 529 -3.60 -14.20 -30.35
C GLY A 529 -2.13 -14.45 -30.64
N THR A 530 -1.28 -13.67 -29.98
CA THR A 530 0.19 -13.74 -30.16
C THR A 530 0.85 -14.75 -29.24
N GLY A 531 0.20 -15.14 -28.13
CA GLY A 531 0.77 -15.98 -27.08
C GLY A 531 1.88 -15.29 -26.26
N LEU A 532 2.12 -13.99 -26.47
CA LEU A 532 3.21 -13.24 -25.81
C LEU A 532 3.07 -13.22 -24.28
N PHE A 533 1.84 -13.23 -23.75
CA PHE A 533 1.60 -13.26 -22.31
C PHE A 533 2.21 -14.51 -21.64
N PHE A 534 2.17 -15.65 -22.31
CA PHE A 534 2.64 -16.94 -21.77
C PHE A 534 4.12 -17.21 -22.03
N ARG A 535 4.88 -16.22 -22.52
CA ARG A 535 6.32 -16.35 -22.74
C ARG A 535 7.11 -15.84 -21.55
N SER A 536 8.28 -16.45 -21.32
CA SER A 536 9.27 -15.95 -20.36
C SER A 536 10.29 -15.07 -21.05
N PHE A 537 10.48 -13.86 -20.55
CA PHE A 537 11.46 -12.89 -21.05
C PHE A 537 12.56 -12.68 -20.00
N PRO A 538 13.83 -12.91 -20.35
CA PRO A 538 14.96 -12.75 -19.42
C PRO A 538 15.36 -11.28 -19.20
N PHE A 539 14.62 -10.35 -19.79
CA PHE A 539 14.83 -8.90 -19.72
C PHE A 539 13.49 -8.18 -19.47
N PRO A 540 13.51 -6.94 -18.98
CA PRO A 540 12.30 -6.19 -18.70
C PRO A 540 11.65 -5.68 -19.98
N ILE A 541 10.31 -5.71 -20.01
CA ILE A 541 9.48 -5.09 -21.05
C ILE A 541 8.57 -4.06 -20.39
N MET A 542 8.60 -2.83 -20.88
CA MET A 542 7.76 -1.72 -20.42
C MET A 542 7.03 -1.06 -21.59
N LEU A 543 5.94 -0.34 -21.31
CA LEU A 543 5.15 0.39 -22.31
C LEU A 543 4.87 1.81 -21.84
N ILE A 544 5.13 2.79 -22.71
CA ILE A 544 4.68 4.18 -22.56
C ILE A 544 3.45 4.38 -23.45
N ASP A 545 2.30 4.69 -22.84
CA ASP A 545 1.04 4.96 -23.53
C ASP A 545 0.59 6.44 -23.44
N GLU A 546 1.35 7.28 -22.76
CA GLU A 546 1.08 8.72 -22.61
C GLU A 546 1.82 9.54 -23.68
N LYS A 547 1.10 10.46 -24.32
CA LYS A 547 1.63 11.28 -25.42
C LYS A 547 2.85 12.11 -24.99
N ASP A 548 2.79 12.76 -23.83
CA ASP A 548 3.85 13.65 -23.33
C ASP A 548 5.14 12.86 -23.04
N ASP A 549 5.01 11.66 -22.48
CA ASP A 549 6.13 10.78 -22.17
C ASP A 549 6.80 10.29 -23.47
N TYR A 550 6.01 9.96 -24.48
CA TYR A 550 6.52 9.63 -25.82
C TYR A 550 7.25 10.81 -26.48
N GLU A 551 6.67 12.02 -26.46
CA GLU A 551 7.31 13.20 -27.07
C GLU A 551 8.64 13.54 -26.40
N GLN A 552 8.72 13.39 -25.07
CA GLN A 552 9.95 13.56 -24.31
C GLN A 552 11.01 12.51 -24.68
N LEU A 553 10.62 11.24 -24.81
CA LEU A 553 11.49 10.14 -25.22
C LEU A 553 12.10 10.40 -26.62
N VAL A 554 11.26 10.77 -27.60
CA VAL A 554 11.70 11.04 -28.97
C VAL A 554 12.61 12.27 -29.05
N ARG A 555 12.26 13.33 -28.33
CA ARG A 555 13.08 14.55 -28.26
C ARG A 555 14.47 14.23 -27.76
N PHE A 556 14.58 13.44 -26.69
CA PHE A 556 15.85 13.00 -26.13
C PHE A 556 16.64 12.12 -27.11
N TYR A 557 15.98 11.15 -27.75
CA TYR A 557 16.62 10.28 -28.76
C TYR A 557 17.22 11.09 -29.92
N ARG A 558 16.45 12.01 -30.51
CA ARG A 558 16.90 12.84 -31.64
C ARG A 558 18.08 13.75 -31.29
N GLN A 559 18.11 14.25 -30.05
CA GLN A 559 19.18 15.12 -29.58
C GLN A 559 20.55 14.41 -29.52
N PHE A 560 20.59 13.14 -29.13
CA PHE A 560 21.83 12.42 -28.80
C PHE A 560 22.17 11.22 -29.71
N ASN A 561 21.32 10.87 -30.68
CA ASN A 561 21.59 9.81 -31.67
C ASN A 561 21.59 10.31 -33.13
N SER A 562 21.63 11.63 -33.36
CA SER A 562 21.98 12.15 -34.68
C SER A 562 23.43 11.80 -35.01
N SER A 563 23.70 11.42 -36.25
CA SER A 563 24.81 10.57 -36.74
C SER A 563 26.25 10.97 -36.36
N HIS A 564 26.49 12.09 -35.66
CA HIS A 564 27.81 12.60 -35.28
C HIS A 564 27.95 13.03 -33.79
N SER A 565 27.02 12.68 -32.89
CA SER A 565 27.07 13.14 -31.49
C SER A 565 27.80 12.15 -30.55
N SER A 566 28.80 12.65 -29.82
CA SER A 566 29.51 11.96 -28.72
C SER A 566 29.12 12.66 -27.41
N PRO A 567 27.86 12.49 -26.98
CA PRO A 567 27.49 11.28 -26.24
C PRO A 567 26.17 10.61 -26.68
N ALA A 568 26.00 9.31 -26.38
CA ALA A 568 24.84 8.51 -26.77
C ALA A 568 23.73 8.52 -25.71
N CYS A 569 22.48 8.19 -26.09
CA CYS A 569 21.38 8.04 -25.13
C CYS A 569 21.27 6.61 -24.56
N GLY A 570 21.05 6.53 -23.26
CA GLY A 570 20.84 5.30 -22.51
C GLY A 570 19.45 5.26 -21.87
N LEU A 571 18.96 4.04 -21.66
CA LEU A 571 17.76 3.74 -20.90
C LEU A 571 18.10 2.79 -19.75
N GLU A 572 17.38 2.90 -18.64
CA GLU A 572 17.39 1.95 -17.52
C GLU A 572 15.95 1.50 -17.24
N LEU A 573 15.70 0.20 -17.34
CA LEU A 573 14.43 -0.45 -17.01
C LEU A 573 14.63 -1.31 -15.76
N LYS A 574 13.91 -1.01 -14.68
CA LYS A 574 13.95 -1.77 -13.43
C LYS A 574 12.56 -2.30 -13.08
N THR A 575 12.40 -3.62 -13.06
CA THR A 575 11.21 -4.38 -12.68
C THR A 575 11.64 -5.74 -12.08
N PHE A 576 12.42 -5.72 -11.00
CA PHE A 576 12.91 -6.95 -10.38
C PHE A 576 11.75 -7.76 -9.76
N GLN A 577 11.74 -9.07 -10.02
CA GLN A 577 10.70 -10.00 -9.58
C GLN A 577 11.29 -10.98 -8.58
N ASN A 578 10.69 -11.10 -7.39
CA ASN A 578 11.22 -11.93 -6.30
C ASN A 578 11.06 -13.44 -6.54
N ALA A 579 10.02 -13.84 -7.27
CA ALA A 579 9.75 -15.24 -7.58
C ALA A 579 10.56 -15.74 -8.79
N ALA A 580 10.84 -17.04 -8.79
CA ALA A 580 11.55 -17.71 -9.87
C ALA A 580 11.12 -19.19 -9.99
N HIS A 581 11.31 -19.75 -11.19
CA HIS A 581 11.13 -21.14 -11.55
C HIS A 581 9.66 -21.58 -11.70
N THR A 582 9.02 -22.05 -10.62
CA THR A 582 7.64 -22.57 -10.64
C THR A 582 6.90 -22.18 -9.38
N SER A 583 5.56 -22.27 -9.41
CA SER A 583 4.71 -22.01 -8.24
C SER A 583 5.07 -22.92 -7.07
N LYS A 584 5.38 -24.20 -7.32
CA LYS A 584 5.91 -25.12 -6.30
C LYS A 584 7.17 -24.59 -5.62
N THR A 585 8.16 -24.16 -6.41
CA THR A 585 9.41 -23.63 -5.87
C THR A 585 9.17 -22.36 -5.08
N CYS A 586 8.34 -21.46 -5.60
CA CYS A 586 8.05 -20.19 -4.97
C CYS A 586 7.28 -20.34 -3.65
N MET A 587 6.16 -21.08 -3.65
CA MET A 587 5.35 -21.31 -2.44
C MET A 587 6.16 -22.02 -1.36
N ARG A 588 6.97 -23.03 -1.71
CA ARG A 588 7.87 -23.69 -0.77
C ARG A 588 8.85 -22.71 -0.10
N ARG A 589 9.35 -21.71 -0.83
CA ARG A 589 10.23 -20.68 -0.26
C ARG A 589 9.48 -19.76 0.69
N ASN A 590 8.22 -19.43 0.42
CA ASN A 590 7.37 -18.70 1.37
C ASN A 590 7.27 -19.48 2.70
N ASP A 591 6.94 -20.78 2.64
CA ASP A 591 6.73 -21.62 3.84
C ASP A 591 7.99 -21.76 4.71
N ILE A 592 9.15 -21.95 4.07
CA ILE A 592 10.45 -22.01 4.76
C ILE A 592 10.72 -20.70 5.50
N THR A 593 10.45 -19.57 4.84
CA THR A 593 10.74 -18.25 5.40
C THR A 593 9.81 -17.92 6.57
N HIS A 594 8.52 -18.30 6.46
CA HIS A 594 7.54 -18.24 7.54
C HIS A 594 7.91 -19.04 8.79
N SER A 595 8.61 -20.16 8.61
CA SER A 595 8.92 -21.08 9.73
C SER A 595 10.21 -20.74 10.47
N LEU A 596 11.10 -19.91 9.89
CA LEU A 596 12.47 -19.72 10.39
C LEU A 596 12.84 -18.27 10.76
N ILE A 597 12.02 -17.26 10.39
CA ILE A 597 12.38 -15.84 10.51
C ILE A 597 11.21 -15.02 11.07
N ASP A 598 11.50 -14.14 12.05
CA ASP A 598 10.51 -13.25 12.70
C ASP A 598 9.83 -12.23 11.75
N LEU A 599 10.36 -12.07 10.53
CA LEU A 599 9.81 -11.23 9.45
C LEU A 599 9.93 -11.97 8.12
N PRO A 600 8.94 -12.81 7.74
CA PRO A 600 9.04 -13.64 6.56
C PRO A 600 8.91 -12.82 5.27
N GLU A 601 9.92 -12.91 4.42
CA GLU A 601 9.86 -12.39 3.05
C GLU A 601 9.00 -13.33 2.19
N MET A 602 7.97 -12.77 1.57
CA MET A 602 7.09 -13.48 0.65
C MET A 602 7.57 -13.25 -0.79
N PHE A 603 7.69 -14.33 -1.56
CA PHE A 603 8.21 -14.31 -2.93
C PHE A 603 7.10 -14.23 -3.98
N CYS A 604 5.96 -14.87 -3.77
CA CYS A 604 4.78 -14.84 -4.64
C CYS A 604 3.48 -15.03 -3.86
N ASP A 605 2.37 -14.70 -4.50
CA ASP A 605 1.02 -14.93 -4.00
C ASP A 605 0.21 -15.79 -4.99
N PRO A 606 -0.67 -16.69 -4.52
CA PRO A 606 -1.61 -17.36 -5.40
C PRO A 606 -2.54 -16.37 -6.08
N ILE A 607 -2.82 -16.62 -7.35
CA ILE A 607 -3.82 -15.89 -8.10
C ILE A 607 -5.21 -16.33 -7.64
N GLY A 608 -6.09 -15.35 -7.39
CA GLY A 608 -7.47 -15.60 -7.01
C GLY A 608 -8.20 -14.35 -6.56
N GLY A 609 -9.53 -14.42 -6.64
CA GLY A 609 -10.45 -13.35 -6.27
C GLY A 609 -11.67 -13.86 -5.50
N LEU A 610 -12.85 -13.34 -5.85
CA LEU A 610 -14.12 -13.72 -5.25
C LEU A 610 -15.16 -14.08 -6.31
N ASN A 611 -15.67 -15.31 -6.25
CA ASN A 611 -16.91 -15.67 -6.92
C ASN A 611 -18.07 -15.13 -6.08
N ILE A 612 -18.92 -14.28 -6.66
CA ILE A 612 -20.04 -13.65 -5.95
C ILE A 612 -21.33 -14.25 -6.47
N TYR A 613 -22.20 -14.68 -5.57
CA TYR A 613 -23.50 -15.22 -5.95
C TYR A 613 -24.63 -14.68 -5.10
N SER A 614 -25.81 -14.63 -5.68
CA SER A 614 -27.05 -14.29 -4.98
C SER A 614 -28.23 -14.96 -5.68
N LYS A 615 -29.29 -15.19 -4.91
CA LYS A 615 -30.52 -15.81 -5.37
C LYS A 615 -31.74 -15.02 -4.93
N LEU A 616 -32.88 -15.29 -5.54
CA LEU A 616 -34.15 -14.69 -5.13
C LEU A 616 -34.55 -15.18 -3.73
N PRO A 617 -35.18 -14.33 -2.89
CA PRO A 617 -35.61 -14.74 -1.55
C PRO A 617 -36.70 -15.82 -1.59
N GLN A 618 -36.63 -16.80 -0.69
CA GLN A 618 -37.64 -17.84 -0.53
C GLN A 618 -38.78 -17.42 0.43
N MET A 619 -40.00 -17.90 0.16
CA MET A 619 -41.14 -17.79 1.07
C MET A 619 -40.91 -18.65 2.32
N ILE A 620 -41.05 -18.06 3.51
CA ILE A 620 -41.03 -18.81 4.78
C ILE A 620 -42.46 -19.27 5.03
N THR A 621 -42.80 -20.49 4.62
CA THR A 621 -44.01 -21.15 5.11
C THR A 621 -43.74 -21.74 6.50
N SER A 622 -44.74 -21.60 7.37
CA SER A 622 -44.76 -21.82 8.81
C SER A 622 -44.02 -23.08 9.30
N ALA A 623 -43.16 -22.89 10.32
CA ALA A 623 -42.76 -23.76 11.45
C ALA A 623 -42.70 -25.31 11.32
N SER A 624 -42.88 -25.91 10.15
CA SER A 624 -42.90 -27.35 9.92
C SER A 624 -41.78 -27.73 8.94
N GLN A 625 -41.05 -28.74 9.36
CA GLN A 625 -39.80 -29.24 8.79
C GLN A 625 -40.06 -29.91 7.43
N GLU A 626 -39.58 -29.30 6.35
CA GLU A 626 -38.77 -29.90 5.27
C GLU A 626 -38.70 -28.90 4.10
N ARG A 627 -37.50 -28.42 3.79
CA ARG A 627 -37.29 -27.57 2.60
C ARG A 627 -37.41 -28.45 1.37
N GLN A 628 -38.39 -28.18 0.51
CA GLN A 628 -38.55 -28.90 -0.75
C GLN A 628 -37.32 -28.68 -1.66
N LEU A 629 -36.75 -29.77 -2.16
CA LEU A 629 -35.57 -29.77 -3.02
C LEU A 629 -35.91 -29.04 -4.34
N LYS A 630 -35.37 -27.82 -4.54
CA LYS A 630 -35.57 -27.05 -5.78
C LYS A 630 -34.43 -27.28 -6.77
N SER A 631 -34.76 -27.44 -8.04
CA SER A 631 -33.77 -27.42 -9.12
C SER A 631 -33.27 -25.99 -9.37
N VAL A 632 -32.00 -25.82 -9.75
CA VAL A 632 -31.34 -24.52 -9.81
C VAL A 632 -30.99 -24.15 -11.24
N VAL A 633 -31.29 -22.92 -11.65
CA VAL A 633 -30.75 -22.36 -12.89
C VAL A 633 -29.67 -21.34 -12.56
N LEU A 634 -28.49 -21.54 -13.12
CA LEU A 634 -27.34 -20.66 -12.95
C LEU A 634 -27.32 -19.65 -14.09
N ILE A 635 -27.28 -18.36 -13.74
CA ILE A 635 -27.03 -17.27 -14.67
C ILE A 635 -25.66 -16.70 -14.33
N LEU A 636 -24.68 -16.82 -15.23
CA LEU A 636 -23.30 -16.49 -14.92
C LEU A 636 -22.60 -15.60 -15.95
N ALA A 637 -21.58 -14.87 -15.48
CA ALA A 637 -20.66 -14.08 -16.30
C ALA A 637 -19.27 -14.05 -15.64
N ALA A 638 -18.22 -14.10 -16.45
CA ALA A 638 -16.84 -13.89 -16.00
C ALA A 638 -16.60 -12.40 -15.70
N THR A 639 -15.85 -12.11 -14.64
CA THR A 639 -15.54 -10.74 -14.18
C THR A 639 -14.06 -10.40 -14.19
N ASP A 640 -13.24 -11.22 -14.84
CA ASP A 640 -11.82 -11.01 -14.99
C ASP A 640 -11.37 -10.98 -16.46
N SER A 641 -10.20 -10.40 -16.66
CA SER A 641 -9.42 -10.28 -17.89
C SER A 641 -7.95 -10.16 -17.48
N PHE A 642 -7.03 -10.53 -18.36
CA PHE A 642 -5.63 -10.22 -18.16
C PHE A 642 -5.07 -9.34 -19.27
N GLN A 643 -3.93 -8.73 -18.95
CA GLN A 643 -3.14 -7.93 -19.87
C GLN A 643 -1.66 -8.20 -19.56
N MET A 644 -0.83 -8.19 -20.60
CA MET A 644 0.62 -8.35 -20.44
C MET A 644 1.25 -7.22 -19.62
N PHE A 645 0.71 -6.00 -19.73
CA PHE A 645 1.25 -4.80 -19.09
C PHE A 645 0.33 -4.29 -17.99
N THR A 646 0.84 -4.28 -16.75
CA THR A 646 0.14 -3.75 -15.59
C THR A 646 0.53 -2.30 -15.34
N LYS A 647 -0.43 -1.48 -14.90
CA LYS A 647 -0.24 -0.10 -14.45
C LYS A 647 -0.67 0.00 -12.98
N MET A 648 0.01 0.81 -12.17
CA MET A 648 -0.39 1.00 -10.77
C MET A 648 -1.69 1.80 -10.62
N GLN A 649 -2.00 2.70 -11.56
CA GLN A 649 -3.21 3.52 -11.59
C GLN A 649 -3.67 3.78 -13.03
N GLY A 650 -4.98 3.72 -13.30
CA GLY A 650 -5.58 4.00 -14.60
C GLY A 650 -6.34 2.81 -15.19
N SER A 651 -6.82 2.96 -16.43
CA SER A 651 -7.62 1.95 -17.10
C SER A 651 -6.86 0.63 -17.25
N THR A 652 -7.48 -0.44 -16.74
CA THR A 652 -7.13 -1.83 -17.03
C THR A 652 -8.09 -2.31 -18.10
N GLY A 653 -7.60 -2.97 -19.16
CA GLY A 653 -8.46 -3.47 -20.24
C GLY A 653 -9.58 -4.40 -19.75
N GLY A 654 -10.45 -4.83 -20.67
CA GLY A 654 -11.64 -5.64 -20.39
C GLY A 654 -12.96 -4.88 -20.54
N ALA A 655 -12.99 -3.76 -21.27
CA ALA A 655 -14.22 -3.00 -21.49
C ALA A 655 -15.26 -3.80 -22.28
N GLN A 656 -14.86 -4.52 -23.33
CA GLN A 656 -15.79 -5.33 -24.11
C GLN A 656 -16.07 -6.67 -23.42
N GLN A 657 -15.04 -7.40 -23.00
CA GLN A 657 -15.20 -8.80 -22.59
C GLN A 657 -15.92 -8.97 -21.23
N PRO A 658 -15.32 -8.67 -20.07
CA PRO A 658 -16.01 -8.85 -18.79
C PRO A 658 -17.03 -7.73 -18.51
N ALA A 659 -16.80 -6.48 -18.96
CA ALA A 659 -17.68 -5.38 -18.57
C ALA A 659 -19.09 -5.46 -19.17
N VAL A 660 -19.21 -5.71 -20.48
CA VAL A 660 -20.54 -5.80 -21.15
C VAL A 660 -21.33 -7.00 -20.62
N ALA A 661 -20.66 -8.12 -20.37
CA ALA A 661 -21.26 -9.30 -19.75
C ALA A 661 -21.76 -9.01 -18.33
N LEU A 662 -20.94 -8.36 -17.50
CA LEU A 662 -21.31 -7.96 -16.14
C LEU A 662 -22.48 -6.96 -16.12
N ILE A 663 -22.46 -5.93 -16.97
CA ILE A 663 -23.56 -4.96 -17.07
C ILE A 663 -24.86 -5.69 -17.45
N SER A 664 -24.79 -6.60 -18.42
CA SER A 664 -25.94 -7.38 -18.88
C SER A 664 -26.47 -8.31 -17.78
N LEU A 665 -25.59 -8.96 -17.02
CA LEU A 665 -25.94 -9.81 -15.87
C LEU A 665 -26.64 -9.00 -14.78
N LEU A 666 -26.11 -7.82 -14.43
CA LEU A 666 -26.71 -6.94 -13.41
C LEU A 666 -28.06 -6.38 -13.88
N ALA A 667 -28.21 -6.02 -15.15
CA ALA A 667 -29.48 -5.59 -15.71
C ALA A 667 -30.53 -6.72 -15.72
N LEU A 668 -30.12 -7.95 -16.05
CA LEU A 668 -30.97 -9.13 -15.97
C LEU A 668 -31.39 -9.45 -14.52
N ALA A 669 -30.47 -9.30 -13.56
CA ALA A 669 -30.77 -9.43 -12.14
C ALA A 669 -31.79 -8.40 -11.66
N HIS A 670 -31.72 -7.16 -12.18
CA HIS A 670 -32.72 -6.13 -11.90
C HIS A 670 -34.12 -6.53 -12.40
N LEU A 671 -34.22 -6.95 -13.67
CA LEU A 671 -35.49 -7.35 -14.30
C LEU A 671 -36.12 -8.54 -13.59
N ILE A 672 -35.36 -9.62 -13.38
CA ILE A 672 -35.86 -10.82 -12.70
C ILE A 672 -36.22 -10.52 -11.23
N GLY A 673 -35.45 -9.64 -10.57
CA GLY A 673 -35.77 -9.17 -9.21
C GLY A 673 -37.08 -8.38 -9.09
N GLN A 674 -37.62 -7.82 -10.19
CA GLN A 674 -38.94 -7.16 -10.20
C GLN A 674 -40.10 -8.16 -10.16
N VAL A 675 -39.92 -9.36 -10.73
CA VAL A 675 -40.97 -10.41 -10.83
C VAL A 675 -40.76 -11.56 -9.85
N GLN A 676 -40.05 -11.29 -8.75
CA GLN A 676 -39.65 -12.31 -7.80
C GLN A 676 -40.82 -13.12 -7.22
N ASP A 677 -42.00 -12.54 -7.07
CA ASP A 677 -43.18 -13.23 -6.51
C ASP A 677 -43.75 -14.31 -7.44
N GLU A 678 -43.69 -14.11 -8.76
CA GLU A 678 -44.10 -15.12 -9.74
C GLU A 678 -43.05 -16.24 -9.86
N VAL A 679 -41.78 -15.87 -9.83
CA VAL A 679 -40.67 -16.85 -9.87
C VAL A 679 -40.64 -17.70 -8.60
N ARG A 680 -40.94 -17.12 -7.42
CA ARG A 680 -40.96 -17.82 -6.12
C ARG A 680 -41.96 -18.98 -6.06
N LYS A 681 -43.08 -18.89 -6.78
CA LYS A 681 -44.13 -19.94 -6.82
C LYS A 681 -43.66 -21.23 -7.51
N GLN A 682 -42.59 -21.16 -8.29
CA GLN A 682 -42.08 -22.29 -9.05
C GLN A 682 -41.18 -23.20 -8.20
N ASN A 683 -41.03 -24.45 -8.64
CA ASN A 683 -40.13 -25.44 -8.04
C ASN A 683 -38.65 -25.26 -8.44
N LYS A 684 -38.33 -24.18 -9.17
CA LYS A 684 -36.97 -23.82 -9.58
C LYS A 684 -36.46 -22.60 -8.82
N GLU A 685 -35.14 -22.52 -8.64
CA GLU A 685 -34.46 -21.36 -8.04
C GLU A 685 -33.48 -20.76 -9.06
N ILE A 686 -33.44 -19.43 -9.17
CA ILE A 686 -32.49 -18.72 -10.04
C ILE A 686 -31.34 -18.19 -9.17
N VAL A 687 -30.12 -18.55 -9.54
CA VAL A 687 -28.90 -18.10 -8.88
C VAL A 687 -28.07 -17.31 -9.89
N PHE A 688 -27.79 -16.06 -9.57
CA PHE A 688 -26.86 -15.22 -10.30
C PHE A 688 -25.47 -15.43 -9.73
N LEU A 689 -24.48 -15.64 -10.60
CA LEU A 689 -23.09 -15.95 -10.23
C LEU A 689 -22.13 -15.12 -11.08
N THR A 690 -21.20 -14.40 -10.45
CA THR A 690 -20.04 -13.85 -11.13
C THR A 690 -18.82 -14.69 -10.80
N ILE A 691 -18.00 -15.00 -11.80
CA ILE A 691 -16.83 -15.85 -11.67
C ILE A 691 -15.56 -15.03 -11.91
N ASP A 692 -14.61 -15.11 -11.00
CA ASP A 692 -13.32 -14.42 -11.07
C ASP A 692 -12.17 -15.42 -11.09
N GLY A 693 -11.24 -15.25 -12.03
CA GLY A 693 -10.06 -16.10 -12.22
C GLY A 693 -10.21 -17.11 -13.35
N ASP A 694 -11.25 -17.00 -14.18
CA ASP A 694 -11.47 -17.93 -15.28
C ASP A 694 -10.60 -17.65 -16.51
N THR A 695 -10.01 -16.46 -16.58
CA THR A 695 -9.09 -16.10 -17.66
C THR A 695 -7.72 -16.76 -17.54
N LEU A 696 -7.38 -17.34 -16.38
CA LEU A 696 -6.24 -18.24 -16.20
C LEU A 696 -6.72 -19.64 -15.82
N ASP A 697 -6.92 -20.45 -16.86
CA ASP A 697 -7.18 -21.89 -16.75
C ASP A 697 -8.42 -22.24 -15.89
N TYR A 698 -9.44 -21.38 -15.93
CA TYR A 698 -10.73 -21.63 -15.26
C TYR A 698 -10.63 -21.82 -13.74
N SER A 699 -9.67 -21.17 -13.09
CA SER A 699 -9.42 -21.35 -11.66
C SER A 699 -10.67 -21.06 -10.80
N GLY A 700 -11.49 -20.09 -11.20
CA GLY A 700 -12.69 -19.67 -10.49
C GLY A 700 -13.84 -20.67 -10.59
N SER A 701 -14.17 -21.15 -11.78
CA SER A 701 -15.23 -22.14 -12.00
C SER A 701 -14.83 -23.53 -11.50
N ILE A 702 -13.56 -23.94 -11.64
CA ILE A 702 -13.02 -25.17 -11.04
C ILE A 702 -13.19 -25.13 -9.52
N LYS A 703 -12.84 -24.01 -8.87
CA LYS A 703 -13.05 -23.85 -7.44
C LYS A 703 -14.54 -23.92 -7.07
N PHE A 704 -15.40 -23.29 -7.85
CA PHE A 704 -16.83 -23.28 -7.57
C PHE A 704 -17.47 -24.68 -7.64
N ILE A 705 -17.20 -25.45 -8.70
CA ILE A 705 -17.74 -26.81 -8.81
C ILE A 705 -17.11 -27.79 -7.81
N TYR A 706 -15.84 -27.58 -7.47
CA TYR A 706 -15.18 -28.33 -6.40
C TYR A 706 -15.90 -28.17 -5.05
N ASP A 707 -16.32 -26.94 -4.72
CA ASP A 707 -17.10 -26.68 -3.50
C ASP A 707 -18.51 -27.28 -3.55
N MET A 708 -19.14 -27.32 -4.73
CA MET A 708 -20.42 -28.02 -4.94
C MET A 708 -20.29 -29.53 -4.71
N ASN A 709 -19.27 -30.16 -5.30
CA ASN A 709 -19.03 -31.60 -5.18
C ASN A 709 -18.75 -32.02 -3.72
N ARG A 710 -18.09 -31.16 -2.94
CA ARG A 710 -17.85 -31.39 -1.50
C ARG A 710 -19.05 -31.05 -0.61
N GLY A 711 -20.20 -30.67 -1.16
CA GLY A 711 -21.35 -30.24 -0.37
C GLY A 711 -21.09 -29.00 0.48
N SER A 712 -20.13 -28.17 0.08
CA SER A 712 -19.75 -26.94 0.78
C SER A 712 -20.43 -25.70 0.21
N PHE A 713 -21.13 -25.83 -0.93
CA PHE A 713 -21.91 -24.78 -1.55
C PHE A 713 -23.42 -24.99 -1.35
N PRO A 714 -24.20 -23.91 -1.12
CA PRO A 714 -23.75 -22.58 -0.69
C PRO A 714 -23.07 -22.61 0.68
N MET A 715 -22.12 -21.68 0.90
CA MET A 715 -21.49 -21.51 2.21
C MET A 715 -22.52 -20.94 3.19
N GLY A 716 -22.88 -21.72 4.21
CA GLY A 716 -23.92 -21.36 5.17
C GLY A 716 -24.04 -22.34 6.33
N ASN A 717 -24.99 -22.07 7.24
CA ASN A 717 -25.25 -22.94 8.40
C ASN A 717 -25.77 -24.34 7.98
N LYS A 718 -25.87 -25.27 8.94
CA LYS A 718 -26.38 -26.64 8.71
C LYS A 718 -27.81 -26.69 8.16
N ASN A 719 -28.57 -25.60 8.29
CA ASN A 719 -29.97 -25.54 7.90
C ASN A 719 -30.15 -25.09 6.44
N GLU A 720 -29.09 -24.63 5.76
CA GLU A 720 -29.15 -24.33 4.32
C GLU A 720 -28.91 -25.59 3.48
N GLN A 721 -29.86 -25.90 2.60
CA GLN A 721 -29.75 -27.00 1.67
C GLN A 721 -28.53 -26.80 0.75
N ARG A 722 -27.66 -27.81 0.72
CA ARG A 722 -26.48 -27.80 -0.15
C ARG A 722 -26.88 -28.03 -1.60
N ILE A 723 -26.32 -27.23 -2.49
CA ILE A 723 -26.54 -27.33 -3.93
C ILE A 723 -25.37 -28.11 -4.51
N LYS A 724 -25.68 -29.24 -5.15
CA LYS A 724 -24.75 -30.11 -5.86
C LYS A 724 -25.02 -30.02 -7.37
N PRO A 725 -24.13 -30.53 -8.23
CA PRO A 725 -24.35 -30.49 -9.67
C PRO A 725 -25.64 -31.17 -10.12
N GLU A 726 -26.09 -32.23 -9.44
CA GLU A 726 -27.37 -32.90 -9.75
C GLU A 726 -28.61 -32.01 -9.56
N HIS A 727 -28.49 -30.91 -8.81
CA HIS A 727 -29.59 -29.96 -8.63
C HIS A 727 -29.65 -28.93 -9.75
N ILE A 728 -28.63 -28.80 -10.60
CA ILE A 728 -28.60 -27.82 -11.68
C ILE A 728 -29.57 -28.28 -12.78
N HIS A 729 -30.55 -27.43 -13.11
CA HIS A 729 -31.47 -27.61 -14.22
C HIS A 729 -30.87 -27.14 -15.54
N SER A 730 -30.19 -25.98 -15.54
CA SER A 730 -29.55 -25.41 -16.74
C SER A 730 -28.57 -24.30 -16.36
N ILE A 731 -27.63 -24.01 -17.25
CA ILE A 731 -26.70 -22.87 -17.12
C ILE A 731 -26.93 -21.90 -18.27
N ILE A 732 -26.99 -20.61 -17.97
CA ILE A 732 -27.05 -19.51 -18.93
C ILE A 732 -25.83 -18.61 -18.69
N GLU A 733 -24.92 -18.57 -19.64
CA GLU A 733 -23.68 -17.78 -19.54
C GLU A 733 -23.69 -16.62 -20.52
N LEU A 734 -23.36 -15.42 -20.03
CA LEU A 734 -23.13 -14.23 -20.84
C LEU A 734 -21.62 -14.07 -21.02
N GLN A 735 -21.11 -14.21 -22.25
CA GLN A 735 -19.67 -14.26 -22.49
C GLN A 735 -19.25 -13.45 -23.71
N ALA A 736 -18.27 -12.55 -23.53
CA ALA A 736 -17.66 -11.77 -24.62
C ALA A 736 -18.70 -11.08 -25.54
N LEU A 737 -19.62 -10.33 -24.92
CA LEU A 737 -20.65 -9.59 -25.64
C LEU A 737 -20.08 -8.33 -26.28
N SER A 738 -20.45 -8.07 -27.52
CA SER A 738 -20.09 -6.88 -28.29
C SER A 738 -21.33 -6.27 -28.94
N MET A 739 -21.31 -4.95 -29.15
CA MET A 739 -22.40 -4.20 -29.74
C MET A 739 -22.51 -4.48 -31.25
N THR A 740 -23.11 -5.61 -31.59
CA THR A 740 -23.33 -6.09 -32.96
C THR A 740 -24.81 -6.32 -33.26
N ASP A 741 -25.14 -6.42 -34.55
CA ASP A 741 -26.50 -6.74 -35.03
C ASP A 741 -26.82 -8.24 -34.99
N GLN A 742 -25.87 -9.07 -34.54
CA GLN A 742 -26.01 -10.51 -34.39
C GLN A 742 -25.31 -11.00 -33.12
N LEU A 743 -26.01 -11.82 -32.35
CA LEU A 743 -25.47 -12.60 -31.24
C LEU A 743 -25.69 -14.08 -31.50
N TRP A 744 -24.85 -14.93 -30.93
CA TRP A 744 -24.89 -16.36 -31.13
C TRP A 744 -25.18 -17.09 -29.82
N LEU A 745 -26.10 -18.05 -29.89
CA LEU A 745 -26.42 -18.95 -28.78
C LEU A 745 -25.75 -20.31 -29.03
N HIS A 746 -24.68 -20.58 -28.30
CA HIS A 746 -24.04 -21.89 -28.26
C HIS A 746 -24.76 -22.76 -27.23
N SER A 747 -25.09 -24.00 -27.58
CA SER A 747 -25.86 -24.90 -26.72
C SER A 747 -25.25 -26.30 -26.67
N TYR A 748 -25.11 -26.87 -25.47
CA TYR A 748 -24.52 -28.19 -25.25
C TYR A 748 -25.03 -28.85 -23.96
N PRO A 749 -25.23 -30.18 -23.90
CA PRO A 749 -25.27 -31.10 -25.04
C PRO A 749 -26.64 -31.08 -25.73
N SER A 750 -26.68 -31.38 -27.03
CA SER A 750 -27.91 -31.38 -27.84
C SER A 750 -29.05 -32.23 -27.26
N SER A 751 -28.72 -33.33 -26.58
CA SER A 751 -29.68 -34.25 -25.95
C SER A 751 -30.49 -33.62 -24.81
N LEU A 752 -29.97 -32.56 -24.18
CA LEU A 752 -30.60 -31.88 -23.04
C LEU A 752 -31.11 -30.47 -23.40
N VAL A 753 -30.85 -29.99 -24.62
CA VAL A 753 -31.27 -28.67 -25.09
C VAL A 753 -32.79 -28.61 -25.23
N ASN A 754 -33.41 -27.63 -24.58
CA ASN A 754 -34.84 -27.37 -24.69
C ASN A 754 -35.09 -26.52 -25.95
N GLN A 755 -35.56 -27.17 -27.02
CA GLN A 755 -35.87 -26.50 -28.29
C GLN A 755 -36.96 -25.43 -28.16
N SER A 756 -37.94 -25.62 -27.26
CA SER A 756 -38.97 -24.60 -27.04
C SER A 756 -38.36 -23.33 -26.47
N PHE A 757 -37.44 -23.45 -25.52
CA PHE A 757 -36.72 -22.31 -24.96
C PHE A 757 -35.90 -21.56 -26.03
N THR A 758 -35.12 -22.28 -26.83
CA THR A 758 -34.28 -21.65 -27.87
C THR A 758 -35.11 -20.99 -28.97
N ASN A 759 -36.22 -21.63 -29.39
CA ASN A 759 -37.09 -21.08 -30.43
C ASN A 759 -37.83 -19.82 -29.93
N THR A 760 -38.32 -19.84 -28.70
CA THR A 760 -38.94 -18.65 -28.08
C THR A 760 -37.93 -17.50 -27.94
N LEU A 761 -36.67 -17.81 -27.57
CA LEU A 761 -35.63 -16.79 -27.44
C LEU A 761 -35.35 -16.08 -28.77
N VAL A 762 -35.20 -16.85 -29.86
CA VAL A 762 -34.98 -16.30 -31.21
C VAL A 762 -36.19 -15.54 -31.72
N SER A 763 -37.40 -16.03 -31.44
CA SER A 763 -38.65 -15.36 -31.81
C SER A 763 -38.78 -13.99 -31.12
N ASN A 764 -38.50 -13.94 -29.82
CA ASN A 764 -38.55 -12.71 -29.02
C ASN A 764 -37.38 -11.77 -29.34
N GLN A 765 -36.25 -12.27 -29.82
CA GLN A 765 -35.09 -11.48 -30.21
C GLN A 765 -34.40 -12.03 -31.48
N PRO A 766 -34.82 -11.57 -32.68
CA PRO A 766 -34.29 -12.05 -33.96
C PRO A 766 -32.79 -11.83 -34.18
N MET A 767 -32.17 -10.95 -33.38
CA MET A 767 -30.73 -10.72 -33.34
C MET A 767 -29.95 -11.94 -32.84
N ILE A 768 -30.57 -12.79 -32.01
CA ILE A 768 -29.94 -14.02 -31.52
C ILE A 768 -30.09 -15.11 -32.58
N LYS A 769 -28.97 -15.69 -32.98
CA LYS A 769 -28.87 -16.81 -33.94
C LYS A 769 -28.46 -18.07 -33.20
N LEU A 770 -29.08 -19.18 -33.56
CA LEU A 770 -28.73 -20.50 -33.01
C LEU A 770 -27.54 -21.06 -33.76
N ILE A 771 -26.58 -21.57 -33.01
CA ILE A 771 -25.55 -22.46 -33.55
C ILE A 771 -26.06 -23.89 -33.41
N SER A 772 -25.69 -24.75 -34.36
CA SER A 772 -26.01 -26.18 -34.30
C SER A 772 -25.60 -26.73 -32.93
N PRO A 773 -26.50 -27.39 -32.18
CA PRO A 773 -26.14 -28.02 -30.91
C PRO A 773 -24.94 -28.95 -31.07
N ASP A 774 -24.14 -29.07 -30.02
CA ASP A 774 -22.86 -29.83 -30.00
C ASP A 774 -21.73 -29.25 -30.87
N SER A 775 -21.91 -28.06 -31.45
CA SER A 775 -20.78 -27.31 -32.01
C SER A 775 -19.75 -26.96 -30.92
N PRO A 776 -18.47 -26.73 -31.30
CA PRO A 776 -17.44 -26.33 -30.36
C PRO A 776 -17.86 -25.12 -29.51
N LEU A 777 -17.67 -25.23 -28.20
CA LEU A 777 -17.99 -24.17 -27.26
C LEU A 777 -16.87 -23.10 -27.23
N PRO A 778 -17.22 -21.80 -27.20
CA PRO A 778 -16.25 -20.74 -27.00
C PRO A 778 -15.67 -20.81 -25.58
N PRO A 779 -14.52 -20.15 -25.29
CA PRO A 779 -13.92 -20.14 -23.96
C PRO A 779 -14.91 -19.54 -22.95
N ALA A 780 -15.42 -20.39 -22.06
CA ALA A 780 -16.54 -20.08 -21.19
C ALA A 780 -16.51 -20.97 -19.93
N SER A 781 -16.96 -20.41 -18.82
CA SER A 781 -16.95 -21.05 -17.49
C SER A 781 -17.78 -22.33 -17.48
N SER A 782 -18.86 -22.37 -18.25
CA SER A 782 -19.77 -23.52 -18.40
C SER A 782 -19.06 -24.79 -18.86
N GLN A 783 -17.94 -24.67 -19.58
CA GLN A 783 -17.15 -25.83 -20.01
C GLN A 783 -16.68 -26.68 -18.82
N ILE A 784 -16.32 -26.05 -17.70
CA ILE A 784 -15.89 -26.77 -16.50
C ILE A 784 -17.05 -27.53 -15.87
N PHE A 785 -18.23 -26.92 -15.82
CA PHE A 785 -19.43 -27.58 -15.31
C PHE A 785 -19.80 -28.81 -16.14
N LEU A 786 -19.72 -28.71 -17.47
CA LEU A 786 -19.94 -29.83 -18.38
C LEU A 786 -18.88 -30.92 -18.21
N ARG A 787 -17.60 -30.53 -18.06
CA ARG A 787 -16.49 -31.49 -17.91
C ARG A 787 -16.63 -32.34 -16.66
N GLU A 788 -16.81 -31.71 -15.50
CA GLU A 788 -16.88 -32.42 -14.22
C GLU A 788 -18.15 -33.29 -14.09
N THR A 789 -19.19 -33.02 -14.89
CA THR A 789 -20.44 -33.79 -14.91
C THR A 789 -20.55 -34.75 -16.09
N SER A 790 -19.48 -34.87 -16.90
CA SER A 790 -19.47 -35.64 -18.16
C SER A 790 -20.65 -35.31 -19.07
N SER A 791 -21.11 -34.06 -19.03
CA SER A 791 -22.23 -33.53 -19.83
C SER A 791 -23.55 -34.30 -19.70
N SER A 792 -23.75 -34.98 -18.57
CA SER A 792 -24.89 -35.90 -18.40
C SER A 792 -26.10 -35.28 -17.69
N LEU A 793 -25.93 -34.11 -17.05
CA LEU A 793 -26.89 -33.61 -16.05
C LEU A 793 -27.76 -32.44 -16.54
N PHE A 794 -27.20 -31.48 -17.29
CA PHE A 794 -27.92 -30.26 -17.66
C PHE A 794 -27.40 -29.65 -18.97
N PRO A 795 -28.24 -28.86 -19.69
CA PRO A 795 -27.79 -28.05 -20.81
C PRO A 795 -27.15 -26.73 -20.34
N ALA A 796 -26.11 -26.31 -21.06
CA ALA A 796 -25.51 -24.99 -20.99
C ALA A 796 -25.88 -24.18 -22.25
N TYR A 797 -26.29 -22.93 -22.04
CA TYR A 797 -26.63 -21.95 -23.06
C TYR A 797 -25.67 -20.77 -22.93
N ILE A 798 -24.77 -20.59 -23.89
CA ILE A 798 -23.76 -19.52 -23.86
C ILE A 798 -24.14 -18.48 -24.92
N LEU A 799 -24.52 -17.29 -24.46
CA LEU A 799 -24.81 -16.16 -25.32
C LEU A 799 -23.53 -15.34 -25.52
N SER A 800 -23.06 -15.25 -26.76
CA SER A 800 -21.81 -14.58 -27.11
C SER A 800 -21.87 -13.85 -28.44
N SER A 801 -20.95 -12.91 -28.66
CA SER A 801 -20.68 -12.38 -30.01
C SER A 801 -19.74 -13.26 -30.83
N ALA A 802 -19.22 -14.37 -30.25
CA ALA A 802 -18.45 -15.36 -30.96
C ALA A 802 -19.35 -16.19 -31.89
N ASP A 803 -19.00 -16.25 -33.18
CA ASP A 803 -19.62 -17.21 -34.11
C ASP A 803 -19.14 -18.63 -33.81
N ALA A 804 -19.37 -19.62 -34.69
CA ALA A 804 -18.88 -20.99 -34.47
C ALA A 804 -17.35 -21.15 -34.67
N THR A 805 -16.61 -20.06 -34.97
CA THR A 805 -15.24 -20.12 -35.50
C THR A 805 -14.26 -19.11 -34.90
N GLN A 806 -14.72 -17.98 -34.36
CA GLN A 806 -13.86 -16.93 -33.78
C GLN A 806 -14.62 -16.01 -32.79
N LEU A 807 -13.85 -15.41 -31.88
CA LEU A 807 -14.30 -14.33 -30.99
C LEU A 807 -14.35 -13.01 -31.76
N ASN A 808 -15.44 -12.26 -31.58
CA ASN A 808 -15.58 -10.93 -32.15
C ASN A 808 -15.04 -9.84 -31.18
N ASN A 809 -13.75 -9.91 -30.85
CA ASN A 809 -13.03 -8.89 -30.07
C ASN A 809 -11.60 -8.71 -30.63
N PRO A 810 -11.27 -7.60 -31.31
CA PRO A 810 -9.93 -7.38 -31.87
C PRO A 810 -8.84 -7.19 -30.79
N TYR A 811 -9.25 -6.95 -29.54
CA TYR A 811 -8.37 -6.69 -28.40
C TYR A 811 -8.60 -7.68 -27.25
N TYR A 812 -8.95 -8.94 -27.54
CA TYR A 812 -9.15 -9.96 -26.50
C TYR A 812 -7.95 -10.06 -25.54
N HIS A 813 -8.19 -9.98 -24.21
CA HIS A 813 -7.14 -9.94 -23.17
C HIS A 813 -5.96 -9.00 -23.50
N SER A 814 -6.32 -7.73 -23.72
CA SER A 814 -5.41 -6.67 -24.15
C SER A 814 -5.67 -5.38 -23.39
N LEU A 815 -4.62 -4.57 -23.23
CA LEU A 815 -4.76 -3.23 -22.67
C LEU A 815 -5.59 -2.28 -23.56
N PHE A 816 -5.71 -2.60 -24.85
CA PHE A 816 -6.50 -1.84 -25.82
C PHE A 816 -7.99 -2.20 -25.78
N ASP A 817 -8.40 -3.22 -25.02
CA ASP A 817 -9.81 -3.48 -24.72
C ASP A 817 -10.32 -2.48 -23.70
N ASP A 818 -10.38 -1.21 -24.09
CA ASP A 818 -10.84 -0.10 -23.28
C ASP A 818 -12.19 0.45 -23.82
N PRO A 819 -12.83 1.42 -23.13
CA PRO A 819 -14.14 1.91 -23.54
C PRO A 819 -14.23 2.44 -24.98
N SER A 820 -13.11 2.86 -25.59
CA SER A 820 -13.10 3.31 -26.98
C SER A 820 -13.35 2.17 -27.98
N THR A 821 -13.04 0.91 -27.61
CA THR A 821 -13.42 -0.29 -28.38
C THR A 821 -14.92 -0.41 -28.57
N LEU A 822 -15.70 0.10 -27.60
CA LEU A 822 -17.16 0.14 -27.64
C LEU A 822 -17.71 1.43 -28.28
N SER A 823 -16.85 2.23 -28.93
CA SER A 823 -17.19 3.56 -29.48
C SER A 823 -17.76 4.51 -28.43
N ILE A 824 -17.27 4.42 -27.18
CA ILE A 824 -17.66 5.32 -26.09
C ILE A 824 -16.64 6.44 -25.97
N ASP A 825 -17.12 7.67 -26.08
CA ASP A 825 -16.34 8.85 -25.72
C ASP A 825 -16.41 9.08 -24.20
N LEU A 826 -15.29 8.80 -23.52
CA LEU A 826 -15.18 8.97 -22.08
C LEU A 826 -15.32 10.43 -21.65
N ALA A 827 -14.95 11.41 -22.48
CA ALA A 827 -15.11 12.82 -22.14
C ALA A 827 -16.60 13.20 -22.05
N ALA A 828 -17.40 12.71 -23.00
CA ALA A 828 -18.84 13.00 -23.08
C ALA A 828 -19.74 12.08 -22.22
N LEU A 829 -19.20 11.01 -21.64
CA LEU A 829 -20.01 10.06 -20.87
C LEU A 829 -20.37 10.59 -19.48
N GLU A 830 -21.61 11.01 -19.27
CA GLU A 830 -22.15 11.37 -17.94
C GLU A 830 -23.02 10.25 -17.38
N TYR A 831 -23.32 10.28 -16.08
CA TYR A 831 -23.98 9.18 -15.38
C TYR A 831 -25.39 8.85 -15.90
N ASN A 832 -26.13 9.84 -16.43
CA ASN A 832 -27.45 9.66 -17.01
C ASN A 832 -27.45 9.66 -18.55
N SER A 833 -26.29 9.79 -19.21
CA SER A 833 -26.21 9.85 -20.67
C SER A 833 -26.62 8.52 -21.31
N THR A 834 -27.55 8.60 -22.26
CA THR A 834 -27.95 7.43 -23.06
C THR A 834 -26.94 7.22 -24.18
N THR A 835 -26.31 6.05 -24.21
CA THR A 835 -25.30 5.67 -25.20
C THR A 835 -25.85 4.61 -26.15
N LYS A 836 -25.20 4.41 -27.30
CA LYS A 836 -25.53 3.30 -28.21
C LYS A 836 -25.41 1.95 -27.48
N LEU A 837 -24.38 1.79 -26.64
CA LEU A 837 -24.20 0.60 -25.81
C LEU A 837 -25.35 0.41 -24.83
N SER A 838 -25.77 1.45 -24.10
CA SER A 838 -26.84 1.29 -23.11
C SER A 838 -28.19 0.97 -23.76
N LEU A 839 -28.46 1.47 -24.96
CA LEU A 839 -29.64 1.07 -25.77
C LEU A 839 -29.51 -0.36 -26.30
N TRP A 840 -28.32 -0.77 -26.73
CA TRP A 840 -28.07 -2.14 -27.19
C TRP A 840 -28.25 -3.15 -26.06
N ILE A 841 -27.67 -2.90 -24.88
CA ILE A 841 -27.83 -3.75 -23.70
C ILE A 841 -29.31 -3.89 -23.36
N LYS A 842 -30.07 -2.78 -23.36
CA LYS A 842 -31.52 -2.82 -23.12
C LYS A 842 -32.24 -3.77 -24.09
N ARG A 843 -31.96 -3.64 -25.39
CA ARG A 843 -32.52 -4.50 -26.44
C ARG A 843 -32.16 -5.98 -26.26
N VAL A 844 -31.01 -6.31 -25.68
CA VAL A 844 -30.60 -7.70 -25.40
C VAL A 844 -31.30 -8.25 -24.16
N VAL A 845 -31.23 -7.53 -23.04
CA VAL A 845 -31.59 -8.07 -21.71
C VAL A 845 -33.09 -8.16 -21.48
N GLU A 846 -33.90 -7.28 -22.08
CA GLU A 846 -35.36 -7.32 -21.91
C GLU A 846 -36.01 -8.56 -22.53
N PRO A 847 -35.80 -8.87 -23.84
CA PRO A 847 -36.33 -10.10 -24.44
C PRO A 847 -35.73 -11.37 -23.82
N LEU A 848 -34.45 -11.33 -23.44
CA LEU A 848 -33.82 -12.45 -22.74
C LEU A 848 -34.50 -12.70 -21.40
N SER A 849 -34.73 -11.65 -20.60
CA SER A 849 -35.47 -11.75 -19.34
C SER A 849 -36.90 -12.22 -19.56
N GLN A 850 -37.58 -11.75 -20.61
CA GLN A 850 -38.95 -12.16 -20.93
C GLN A 850 -39.01 -13.66 -21.21
N THR A 851 -38.12 -14.16 -22.08
CA THR A 851 -38.04 -15.58 -22.43
C THR A 851 -37.68 -16.44 -21.22
N LEU A 852 -36.74 -15.99 -20.39
CA LEU A 852 -36.37 -16.69 -19.17
C LEU A 852 -37.56 -16.75 -18.20
N VAL A 853 -38.22 -15.64 -17.92
CA VAL A 853 -39.37 -15.64 -17.00
C VAL A 853 -40.52 -16.49 -17.56
N GLU A 854 -40.83 -16.39 -18.84
CA GLU A 854 -41.88 -17.18 -19.50
C GLU A 854 -41.58 -18.68 -19.46
N SER A 855 -40.35 -19.09 -19.78
CA SER A 855 -39.94 -20.49 -19.72
C SER A 855 -39.95 -21.07 -18.29
N PHE A 856 -39.87 -20.22 -17.27
CA PHE A 856 -39.86 -20.64 -15.87
C PHE A 856 -41.26 -20.61 -15.23
N VAL A 857 -42.01 -19.54 -15.45
CA VAL A 857 -43.33 -19.31 -14.84
C VAL A 857 -44.43 -20.01 -15.65
N GLY A 858 -44.19 -20.29 -16.93
CA GLY A 858 -45.17 -20.87 -17.85
C GLY A 858 -46.16 -19.84 -18.41
N THR A 859 -46.08 -18.58 -17.98
CA THR A 859 -46.89 -17.48 -18.48
C THR A 859 -46.03 -16.26 -18.78
N ARG A 860 -46.49 -15.45 -19.74
CA ARG A 860 -45.81 -14.21 -20.12
C ARG A 860 -46.05 -13.13 -19.06
N VAL A 861 -44.98 -12.71 -18.39
CA VAL A 861 -44.99 -11.59 -17.43
C VAL A 861 -44.22 -10.43 -18.03
N ASN A 862 -44.85 -9.26 -18.15
CA ASN A 862 -44.18 -8.08 -18.71
C ASN A 862 -43.10 -7.55 -17.76
N VAL A 863 -41.87 -7.47 -18.26
CA VAL A 863 -40.71 -6.91 -17.55
C VAL A 863 -40.07 -5.80 -18.39
N ASN A 864 -39.74 -4.67 -17.76
CA ASN A 864 -39.12 -3.51 -18.44
C ASN A 864 -38.12 -2.83 -17.49
N ILE A 865 -36.97 -2.43 -18.03
CA ILE A 865 -35.92 -1.74 -17.28
C ILE A 865 -35.88 -0.26 -17.68
N LYS A 866 -35.84 0.62 -16.67
CA LYS A 866 -35.64 2.05 -16.90
C LYS A 866 -34.27 2.28 -17.52
N GLN A 867 -34.21 3.07 -18.59
CA GLN A 867 -32.97 3.34 -19.34
C GLN A 867 -31.86 3.92 -18.45
N GLU A 868 -32.23 4.77 -17.48
CA GLU A 868 -31.31 5.39 -16.51
C GLU A 868 -30.47 4.37 -15.74
N ILE A 869 -31.05 3.20 -15.40
CA ILE A 869 -30.34 2.16 -14.66
C ILE A 869 -29.18 1.62 -15.50
N ILE A 870 -29.42 1.37 -16.79
CA ILE A 870 -28.38 0.89 -17.70
C ILE A 870 -27.36 1.98 -17.97
N ASN A 871 -27.78 3.23 -18.17
CA ASN A 871 -26.87 4.36 -18.35
C ASN A 871 -25.91 4.48 -17.16
N ASN A 872 -26.42 4.34 -15.94
CA ASN A 872 -25.59 4.40 -14.73
C ASN A 872 -24.68 3.19 -14.60
N LEU A 873 -25.14 1.96 -14.90
CA LEU A 873 -24.25 0.79 -14.91
C LEU A 873 -23.10 0.98 -15.91
N VAL A 874 -23.39 1.47 -17.11
CA VAL A 874 -22.39 1.79 -18.14
C VAL A 874 -21.39 2.84 -17.62
N TYR A 875 -21.89 3.94 -17.05
CA TYR A 875 -21.03 4.99 -16.49
C TYR A 875 -20.15 4.48 -15.34
N CYS A 876 -20.75 3.78 -14.38
CA CYS A 876 -20.05 3.27 -13.20
C CYS A 876 -18.93 2.28 -13.58
N ILE A 877 -19.23 1.36 -14.51
CA ILE A 877 -18.30 0.28 -14.84
C ILE A 877 -17.24 0.76 -15.84
N LEU A 878 -17.58 1.59 -16.82
CA LEU A 878 -16.67 1.96 -17.91
C LEU A 878 -15.95 3.31 -17.72
N LYS A 879 -16.38 4.17 -16.79
CA LYS A 879 -15.75 5.48 -16.58
C LYS A 879 -15.38 5.78 -15.13
N ASN A 880 -16.32 5.62 -14.19
CA ASN A 880 -16.08 6.04 -12.81
C ASN A 880 -16.79 5.12 -11.83
N ILE A 881 -16.07 4.17 -11.24
CA ILE A 881 -16.64 3.24 -10.25
C ILE A 881 -17.12 3.95 -8.98
N ASN A 882 -16.58 5.14 -8.69
CA ASN A 882 -17.09 6.06 -7.67
C ASN A 882 -18.30 6.85 -8.19
N CYS A 883 -19.43 6.17 -8.39
CA CYS A 883 -20.62 6.73 -9.04
C CYS A 883 -21.84 6.87 -8.10
N PRO A 884 -22.87 7.66 -8.50
CA PRO A 884 -24.09 7.82 -7.71
C PRO A 884 -24.82 6.50 -7.39
N LEU A 885 -24.78 5.52 -8.30
CA LEU A 885 -25.39 4.21 -8.09
C LEU A 885 -24.81 3.50 -6.86
N ILE A 886 -23.47 3.43 -6.74
CA ILE A 886 -22.85 2.71 -5.62
C ILE A 886 -23.08 3.42 -4.29
N HIS A 887 -23.07 4.76 -4.27
CA HIS A 887 -23.38 5.54 -3.05
C HIS A 887 -24.80 5.30 -2.56
N ASN A 888 -25.77 5.19 -3.47
CA ASN A 888 -27.18 5.00 -3.10
C ASN A 888 -27.57 3.53 -2.79
N VAL A 889 -26.78 2.55 -3.25
CA VAL A 889 -27.04 1.11 -3.00
C VAL A 889 -26.08 0.50 -1.97
N SER A 890 -25.25 1.32 -1.34
CA SER A 890 -24.36 0.93 -0.25
C SER A 890 -24.57 1.84 0.97
N ASN A 891 -23.89 1.53 2.07
CA ASN A 891 -23.88 2.43 3.22
C ASN A 891 -22.74 3.46 3.05
N GLN A 892 -22.82 4.58 3.76
CA GLN A 892 -21.83 5.66 3.68
C GLN A 892 -20.38 5.20 3.89
N SER A 893 -20.15 4.22 4.78
CA SER A 893 -18.81 3.67 5.01
C SER A 893 -18.25 2.96 3.78
N VAL A 894 -19.10 2.20 3.06
CA VAL A 894 -18.72 1.50 1.82
C VAL A 894 -18.59 2.49 0.68
N GLY A 895 -19.53 3.44 0.52
CA GLY A 895 -19.42 4.50 -0.48
C GLY A 895 -18.09 5.26 -0.39
N ASN A 896 -17.64 5.57 0.83
CA ASN A 896 -16.35 6.23 1.07
C ASN A 896 -15.12 5.41 0.61
N THR A 897 -15.23 4.08 0.51
CA THR A 897 -14.14 3.24 -0.02
C THR A 897 -13.90 3.42 -1.52
N PHE A 898 -14.88 3.97 -2.25
CA PHE A 898 -14.76 4.23 -3.69
C PHE A 898 -14.13 5.60 -4.00
N VAL A 899 -14.07 6.53 -3.05
CA VAL A 899 -13.50 7.88 -3.23
C VAL A 899 -12.08 7.89 -3.82
N PRO A 900 -11.15 7.00 -3.43
CA PRO A 900 -9.80 6.95 -4.01
C PRO A 900 -9.75 6.58 -5.50
N PHE A 901 -10.86 6.09 -6.08
CA PHE A 901 -11.01 5.60 -7.45
C PHE A 901 -11.85 6.57 -8.32
N ASN A 902 -11.81 7.87 -8.02
CA ASN A 902 -12.47 8.87 -8.84
C ASN A 902 -11.92 8.85 -10.28
N GLU A 903 -12.81 8.99 -11.26
CA GLU A 903 -12.47 8.91 -12.70
C GLU A 903 -11.75 7.62 -13.11
N THR A 904 -11.96 6.54 -12.35
CA THR A 904 -11.34 5.24 -12.61
C THR A 904 -12.42 4.25 -13.07
N PRO A 905 -12.26 3.59 -14.24
CA PRO A 905 -13.14 2.50 -14.64
C PRO A 905 -12.98 1.28 -13.71
N MET A 906 -13.92 0.35 -13.77
CA MET A 906 -13.83 -0.89 -12.98
C MET A 906 -12.59 -1.70 -13.38
N PRO A 907 -11.74 -2.11 -12.42
CA PRO A 907 -10.59 -2.94 -12.75
C PRO A 907 -11.01 -4.40 -12.95
N PHE A 908 -10.77 -4.92 -14.15
CA PHE A 908 -11.03 -6.33 -14.50
C PHE A 908 -9.77 -7.19 -14.47
N THR A 909 -8.63 -6.65 -14.05
CA THR A 909 -7.38 -7.42 -13.98
C THR A 909 -7.50 -8.60 -13.02
N ILE A 910 -6.80 -9.68 -13.34
CA ILE A 910 -6.58 -10.80 -12.44
C ILE A 910 -6.01 -10.31 -11.10
N ASN A 911 -6.55 -10.85 -10.02
CA ASN A 911 -6.22 -10.47 -8.66
C ASN A 911 -5.23 -11.45 -8.01
N SER A 912 -4.33 -10.93 -7.18
CA SER A 912 -3.49 -11.71 -6.26
C SER A 912 -4.00 -11.58 -4.82
N TYR A 913 -3.84 -12.64 -4.03
CA TYR A 913 -4.39 -12.70 -2.67
C TYR A 913 -3.61 -11.80 -1.68
N PRO A 914 -4.28 -11.06 -0.75
CA PRO A 914 -5.72 -11.05 -0.48
C PRO A 914 -6.52 -10.10 -1.39
N ALA A 915 -7.49 -10.68 -2.11
CA ALA A 915 -8.35 -10.06 -3.10
C ALA A 915 -9.30 -8.96 -2.56
N ALA A 916 -9.38 -8.75 -1.25
CA ALA A 916 -10.31 -7.83 -0.60
C ALA A 916 -10.02 -6.33 -0.85
N LYS A 917 -8.97 -5.99 -1.62
CA LYS A 917 -8.54 -4.61 -1.87
C LYS A 917 -9.02 -4.01 -3.20
N THR A 918 -9.58 -4.82 -4.12
CA THR A 918 -10.11 -4.30 -5.39
C THR A 918 -11.55 -3.76 -5.21
N PRO A 919 -11.89 -2.60 -5.81
CA PRO A 919 -13.24 -2.03 -5.72
C PRO A 919 -14.29 -2.82 -6.52
N THR A 920 -13.86 -3.75 -7.39
CA THR A 920 -14.73 -4.59 -8.23
C THR A 920 -15.69 -5.46 -7.41
N PHE A 921 -15.17 -6.21 -6.43
CA PHE A 921 -16.01 -7.14 -5.66
C PHE A 921 -17.04 -6.42 -4.78
N PRO A 922 -16.68 -5.39 -3.99
CA PRO A 922 -17.67 -4.63 -3.23
C PRO A 922 -18.74 -4.00 -4.12
N PHE A 923 -18.39 -3.51 -5.32
CA PHE A 923 -19.37 -2.95 -6.25
C PHE A 923 -20.41 -3.99 -6.66
N ILE A 924 -19.96 -5.14 -7.18
CA ILE A 924 -20.82 -6.25 -7.62
C ILE A 924 -21.71 -6.70 -6.46
N GLN A 925 -21.12 -6.90 -5.27
CA GLN A 925 -21.84 -7.31 -4.07
C GLN A 925 -22.99 -6.38 -3.70
N HIS A 926 -22.80 -5.07 -3.75
CA HIS A 926 -23.82 -4.10 -3.34
C HIS A 926 -24.90 -3.93 -4.41
N VAL A 927 -24.52 -3.82 -5.68
CA VAL A 927 -25.48 -3.67 -6.78
C VAL A 927 -26.34 -4.94 -6.92
N LEU A 928 -25.71 -6.12 -6.93
CA LEU A 928 -26.43 -7.40 -7.05
C LEU A 928 -27.36 -7.64 -5.85
N SER A 929 -26.89 -7.33 -4.63
CA SER A 929 -27.72 -7.42 -3.42
C SER A 929 -28.94 -6.51 -3.48
N TYR A 930 -28.80 -5.29 -4.01
CA TYR A 930 -29.89 -4.34 -4.12
C TYR A 930 -30.90 -4.74 -5.22
N PHE A 931 -30.42 -5.26 -6.35
CA PHE A 931 -31.27 -5.69 -7.47
C PHE A 931 -32.06 -6.98 -7.17
N LEU A 932 -31.49 -7.91 -6.41
CA LEU A 932 -32.13 -9.16 -5.99
C LEU A 932 -32.72 -9.12 -4.57
N ARG A 933 -32.91 -7.92 -4.02
CA ARG A 933 -33.42 -7.74 -2.66
C ARG A 933 -34.84 -8.27 -2.51
N ASP A 934 -35.19 -8.62 -1.28
CA ASP A 934 -36.55 -8.96 -0.91
C ASP A 934 -37.45 -7.73 -0.85
N ARG A 935 -38.28 -7.58 -1.88
CA ARG A 935 -39.20 -6.45 -1.99
C ARG A 935 -40.32 -6.45 -0.95
N SER A 936 -40.55 -7.55 -0.23
CA SER A 936 -41.47 -7.53 0.93
C SER A 936 -40.98 -6.59 2.04
N TYR A 937 -39.68 -6.24 2.05
CA TYR A 937 -39.10 -5.29 2.99
C TYR A 937 -39.16 -3.84 2.50
N ASP A 938 -39.50 -3.60 1.22
CA ASP A 938 -39.52 -2.25 0.65
C ASP A 938 -40.63 -1.37 1.26
N PHE A 939 -41.71 -1.99 1.76
CA PHE A 939 -42.85 -1.32 2.39
C PHE A 939 -42.77 -1.30 3.93
N LEU A 940 -41.75 -1.93 4.51
CA LEU A 940 -41.57 -1.98 5.96
C LEU A 940 -40.74 -0.77 6.38
N ASN A 941 -41.29 0.03 7.30
CA ASN A 941 -40.69 1.28 7.76
C ASN A 941 -39.56 1.02 8.78
N PHE A 942 -38.51 0.32 8.34
CA PHE A 942 -37.36 -0.02 9.17
C PHE A 942 -36.43 1.18 9.36
N THR A 943 -35.98 1.39 10.59
CA THR A 943 -34.87 2.28 10.90
C THR A 943 -33.52 1.57 10.67
N ARG A 944 -32.44 2.35 10.49
CA ARG A 944 -31.06 1.82 10.41
C ARG A 944 -30.71 0.89 11.58
N LEU A 945 -31.18 1.20 12.79
CA LEU A 945 -31.01 0.36 13.98
C LEU A 945 -31.76 -0.97 13.86
N SER A 946 -33.05 -0.94 13.55
CA SER A 946 -33.85 -2.17 13.40
C SER A 946 -33.33 -3.10 12.29
N CYS A 947 -32.77 -2.53 11.21
CA CYS A 947 -32.12 -3.31 10.16
C CYS A 947 -30.85 -4.02 10.67
N LYS A 948 -30.04 -3.34 11.50
CA LYS A 948 -28.82 -3.90 12.12
C LYS A 948 -29.15 -4.97 13.17
N GLU A 949 -30.22 -4.81 13.93
CA GLU A 949 -30.69 -5.82 14.88
C GLU A 949 -31.13 -7.11 14.16
N ARG A 950 -31.90 -6.99 13.07
CA ARG A 950 -32.25 -8.15 12.24
C ARG A 950 -31.02 -8.82 11.63
N ALA A 951 -30.04 -8.04 11.18
CA ALA A 951 -28.76 -8.56 10.69
C ALA A 951 -28.04 -9.41 11.74
N SER A 952 -28.12 -9.01 13.01
CA SER A 952 -27.47 -9.72 14.12
C SER A 952 -28.17 -11.04 14.47
N ASN A 953 -29.48 -11.13 14.21
CA ASN A 953 -30.31 -12.29 14.53
C ASN A 953 -30.44 -13.31 13.39
N ASP A 954 -30.14 -12.91 12.15
CA ASP A 954 -30.21 -13.77 10.97
C ASP A 954 -28.82 -13.96 10.37
N SER A 955 -28.13 -15.01 10.81
CA SER A 955 -26.82 -15.42 10.27
C SER A 955 -26.86 -15.85 8.80
N PHE A 956 -28.06 -16.06 8.25
CA PHE A 956 -28.27 -16.69 6.96
C PHE A 956 -28.46 -15.69 5.81
N ARG A 957 -29.08 -14.55 6.06
CA ARG A 957 -29.32 -13.52 5.03
C ARG A 957 -28.43 -12.30 5.25
N SER A 958 -28.12 -11.58 4.18
CA SER A 958 -27.43 -10.29 4.24
C SER A 958 -28.45 -9.19 4.46
N TYR A 959 -28.24 -8.34 5.46
CA TYR A 959 -29.06 -7.17 5.77
C TYR A 959 -28.21 -5.91 5.68
N ARG A 960 -28.66 -4.90 4.93
CA ARG A 960 -27.98 -3.62 4.80
C ARG A 960 -28.98 -2.49 4.70
N PHE A 961 -28.72 -1.40 5.43
CA PHE A 961 -29.47 -0.17 5.28
C PHE A 961 -28.83 0.71 4.21
N VAL A 962 -29.60 1.16 3.22
CA VAL A 962 -29.14 1.97 2.09
C VAL A 962 -30.15 3.07 1.77
N ASP A 963 -29.73 4.18 1.18
CA ASP A 963 -30.62 5.31 0.90
C ASP A 963 -31.61 5.00 -0.24
N GLY A 964 -31.20 4.12 -1.16
CA GLY A 964 -32.04 3.67 -2.27
C GLY A 964 -31.86 4.53 -3.52
N TYR A 965 -31.48 3.87 -4.61
CA TYR A 965 -31.16 4.56 -5.86
C TYR A 965 -32.40 5.10 -6.60
N LEU A 966 -33.52 4.38 -6.58
CA LEU A 966 -34.73 4.77 -7.33
C LEU A 966 -35.50 5.94 -6.71
N PRO A 967 -35.66 6.06 -5.37
CA PRO A 967 -36.26 7.24 -4.75
C PRO A 967 -35.36 8.48 -4.87
N SER A 968 -34.04 8.32 -4.80
CA SER A 968 -33.08 9.41 -5.00
C SER A 968 -33.25 10.09 -6.38
N LEU A 969 -33.52 9.31 -7.44
CA LEU A 969 -33.83 9.83 -8.78
C LEU A 969 -35.14 10.62 -8.86
N SER A 970 -36.10 10.38 -7.95
CA SER A 970 -37.37 11.12 -7.90
C SER A 970 -37.29 12.46 -7.16
N GLY A 971 -36.09 12.87 -6.71
CA GLY A 971 -35.86 14.15 -6.02
C GLY A 971 -36.47 14.22 -4.60
N ASN A 972 -36.95 13.11 -4.06
CA ASN A 972 -37.64 13.09 -2.77
C ASN A 972 -36.62 12.91 -1.62
N SER A 973 -36.09 14.03 -1.13
CA SER A 973 -35.09 14.09 -0.04
C SER A 973 -35.60 13.64 1.34
N SER A 974 -36.89 13.31 1.45
CA SER A 974 -37.56 12.89 2.69
C SER A 974 -37.72 11.38 2.85
N PHE A 975 -37.15 10.57 1.93
CA PHE A 975 -37.29 9.11 1.97
C PHE A 975 -36.35 8.49 3.03
N PRO A 976 -36.86 7.65 3.97
CA PRO A 976 -36.09 7.18 5.11
C PRO A 976 -35.02 6.12 4.79
N GLY A 977 -34.89 5.67 3.54
CA GLY A 977 -33.99 4.58 3.11
C GLY A 977 -34.63 3.19 3.14
N TYR A 978 -33.91 2.17 2.68
CA TYR A 978 -34.34 0.77 2.64
C TYR A 978 -33.46 -0.14 3.51
N CYS A 979 -34.10 -1.06 4.23
CA CYS A 979 -33.40 -2.24 4.76
C CYS A 979 -33.39 -3.36 3.70
N VAL A 980 -32.31 -3.44 2.93
CA VAL A 980 -32.05 -4.44 1.91
C VAL A 980 -31.76 -5.78 2.56
N ARG A 981 -32.70 -6.72 2.44
CA ARG A 981 -32.50 -8.14 2.75
C ARG A 981 -32.20 -8.92 1.47
N SER A 982 -31.07 -9.63 1.41
CA SER A 982 -30.68 -10.44 0.25
C SER A 982 -29.98 -11.75 0.67
N TYR A 983 -29.78 -12.64 -0.30
CA TYR A 983 -29.05 -13.91 -0.13
C TYR A 983 -27.65 -13.84 -0.72
N LEU A 984 -27.08 -12.63 -0.78
CA LEU A 984 -25.76 -12.41 -1.34
C LEU A 984 -24.68 -13.09 -0.48
N ARG A 985 -23.82 -13.86 -1.13
CA ARG A 985 -22.63 -14.48 -0.57
C ARG A 985 -21.47 -14.37 -1.56
N SER A 986 -20.27 -14.63 -1.07
CA SER A 986 -19.07 -14.72 -1.89
C SER A 986 -18.19 -15.85 -1.37
N VAL A 987 -17.54 -16.57 -2.29
CA VAL A 987 -16.54 -17.58 -1.99
C VAL A 987 -15.23 -17.20 -2.66
N GLN A 988 -14.12 -17.56 -2.02
CA GLN A 988 -12.80 -17.34 -2.60
C GLN A 988 -12.63 -18.17 -3.87
N SER A 989 -12.19 -17.56 -4.96
CA SER A 989 -11.99 -18.20 -6.26
C SER A 989 -10.56 -18.73 -6.47
N MET A 990 -9.91 -19.14 -5.37
CA MET A 990 -8.56 -19.71 -5.39
C MET A 990 -8.61 -21.17 -5.81
N SER A 991 -7.71 -21.58 -6.71
CA SER A 991 -7.63 -22.95 -7.20
C SER A 991 -7.51 -23.98 -6.05
N PRO A 992 -8.18 -25.14 -6.15
CA PRO A 992 -8.03 -26.22 -5.18
C PRO A 992 -6.58 -26.69 -4.96
N ALA A 993 -5.69 -26.45 -5.92
CA ALA A 993 -4.25 -26.73 -5.81
C ALA A 993 -3.61 -26.10 -4.55
N PHE A 994 -4.11 -24.95 -4.09
CA PHE A 994 -3.58 -24.22 -2.94
C PHE A 994 -4.35 -24.46 -1.64
N ILE A 995 -5.45 -25.20 -1.70
CA ILE A 995 -6.38 -25.40 -0.57
C ILE A 995 -6.36 -26.86 -0.08
N ILE A 996 -6.04 -27.81 -0.96
CA ILE A 996 -5.90 -29.22 -0.60
C ILE A 996 -4.61 -29.40 0.19
N ASP A 997 -4.73 -29.82 1.45
CA ASP A 997 -3.58 -30.12 2.31
C ASP A 997 -2.69 -31.19 1.67
N GLY A 998 -1.40 -30.89 1.54
CA GLY A 998 -0.41 -31.79 0.95
C GLY A 998 -0.50 -31.95 -0.58
N TYR A 999 -1.26 -31.12 -1.28
CA TYR A 999 -1.30 -31.15 -2.75
C TYR A 999 0.07 -30.84 -3.36
N ASP A 1000 0.50 -31.68 -4.30
CA ASP A 1000 1.74 -31.45 -5.02
C ASP A 1000 1.53 -30.44 -6.15
N LEU A 1001 2.00 -29.21 -5.96
CA LEU A 1001 1.89 -28.11 -6.93
C LEU A 1001 2.57 -28.37 -8.28
N SER A 1002 3.33 -29.47 -8.47
CA SER A 1002 3.76 -29.91 -9.80
C SER A 1002 2.69 -30.65 -10.60
N GLN A 1003 1.61 -31.09 -9.97
CA GLN A 1003 0.49 -31.74 -10.66
C GLN A 1003 -0.34 -30.71 -11.45
N THR A 1004 -0.77 -31.11 -12.64
CA THR A 1004 -1.59 -30.27 -13.55
C THR A 1004 -3.08 -30.55 -13.44
N THR A 1005 -3.54 -31.28 -12.42
CA THR A 1005 -4.95 -31.58 -12.20
C THR A 1005 -5.75 -30.31 -11.90
N TYR A 1006 -5.20 -29.45 -11.04
CA TYR A 1006 -5.74 -28.14 -10.74
C TYR A 1006 -4.75 -27.04 -11.15
N PRO A 1007 -5.23 -25.91 -11.72
CA PRO A 1007 -4.37 -24.83 -12.16
C PRO A 1007 -3.63 -24.21 -10.97
N ALA A 1008 -2.31 -24.09 -11.06
CA ALA A 1008 -1.48 -23.62 -9.94
C ALA A 1008 -0.82 -22.28 -10.28
N TRP A 1009 -1.61 -21.25 -10.57
CA TRP A 1009 -1.07 -19.94 -10.94
C TRP A 1009 -0.70 -19.08 -9.72
N THR A 1010 0.50 -18.51 -9.73
CA THR A 1010 0.99 -17.55 -8.73
C THR A 1010 1.60 -16.33 -9.40
N GLU A 1011 1.46 -15.16 -8.78
CA GLU A 1011 2.08 -13.92 -9.22
C GLU A 1011 3.29 -13.59 -8.34
N SER A 1012 4.41 -13.15 -8.94
CA SER A 1012 5.60 -12.75 -8.19
C SER A 1012 5.28 -11.57 -7.27
N ARG A 1013 6.01 -11.37 -6.18
CA ARG A 1013 6.09 -10.07 -5.51
C ARG A 1013 7.19 -9.22 -6.14
N TRP A 1014 7.01 -7.91 -6.15
CA TRP A 1014 7.99 -6.91 -6.60
C TRP A 1014 7.85 -5.63 -5.75
N THR A 1015 8.95 -4.88 -5.59
CA THR A 1015 9.02 -3.75 -4.64
C THR A 1015 9.32 -2.40 -5.27
N THR A 1016 10.20 -2.35 -6.29
CA THR A 1016 10.56 -1.09 -6.95
C THR A 1016 10.53 -1.26 -8.46
N THR A 1017 9.74 -0.42 -9.14
CA THR A 1017 9.75 -0.28 -10.60
C THR A 1017 10.23 1.12 -10.98
N SER A 1018 11.06 1.25 -12.02
CA SER A 1018 11.45 2.56 -12.54
C SER A 1018 11.90 2.47 -14.00
N LEU A 1019 11.58 3.52 -14.77
CA LEU A 1019 12.06 3.74 -16.13
C LEU A 1019 12.79 5.08 -16.19
N ARG A 1020 14.05 5.08 -16.64
CA ARG A 1020 14.89 6.30 -16.65
C ARG A 1020 15.70 6.44 -17.94
N LEU A 1021 15.79 7.65 -18.47
CA LEU A 1021 16.73 8.05 -19.51
C LEU A 1021 17.99 8.63 -18.89
N PHE A 1022 19.13 8.45 -19.57
CA PHE A 1022 20.38 9.09 -19.21
C PHE A 1022 21.31 9.22 -20.42
N ILE A 1023 22.44 9.91 -20.24
CA ILE A 1023 23.47 10.08 -21.26
C ILE A 1023 24.62 9.08 -20.98
N ILE A 1024 25.04 8.35 -22.00
CA ILE A 1024 26.18 7.42 -21.96
C ILE A 1024 27.44 8.16 -22.45
N PRO A 1025 28.48 8.32 -21.61
CA PRO A 1025 29.75 8.88 -22.03
C PRO A 1025 30.48 7.93 -23.00
N THR A 1026 31.43 8.46 -23.78
CA THR A 1026 32.25 7.59 -24.65
C THR A 1026 33.23 6.78 -23.82
N GLY A 1027 33.56 5.55 -24.25
CA GLY A 1027 34.54 4.72 -23.56
C GLY A 1027 35.91 5.40 -23.42
N THR A 1028 36.31 6.21 -24.41
CA THR A 1028 37.52 7.03 -24.32
C THR A 1028 37.45 8.05 -23.18
N HIS A 1029 36.30 8.71 -22.99
CA HIS A 1029 36.14 9.69 -21.91
C HIS A 1029 36.19 9.03 -20.52
N GLU A 1030 35.60 7.84 -20.36
CA GLU A 1030 35.67 7.07 -19.12
C GLU A 1030 37.11 6.67 -18.79
N VAL A 1031 37.85 6.12 -19.76
CA VAL A 1031 39.24 5.70 -19.60
C VAL A 1031 40.15 6.89 -19.29
N VAL A 1032 40.01 8.00 -20.01
CA VAL A 1032 40.79 9.22 -19.74
C VAL A 1032 40.51 9.76 -18.34
N THR A 1033 39.24 9.80 -17.92
CA THR A 1033 38.86 10.25 -16.57
C THR A 1033 39.47 9.36 -15.49
N LEU A 1034 39.46 8.03 -15.68
CA LEU A 1034 40.07 7.08 -14.77
C LEU A 1034 41.60 7.28 -14.68
N ILE A 1035 42.28 7.44 -15.83
CA ILE A 1035 43.74 7.66 -15.89
C ILE A 1035 44.10 8.96 -15.15
N ILE A 1036 43.38 10.05 -15.40
CA ILE A 1036 43.59 11.34 -14.73
C ILE A 1036 43.38 11.19 -13.21
N GLY A 1037 42.32 10.48 -12.79
CA GLY A 1037 42.05 10.22 -11.37
C GLY A 1037 43.17 9.44 -10.69
N ILE A 1038 43.70 8.40 -11.32
CA ILE A 1038 44.82 7.59 -10.80
C ILE A 1038 46.09 8.44 -10.71
N LEU A 1039 46.39 9.26 -11.72
CA LEU A 1039 47.55 10.15 -11.73
C LEU A 1039 47.46 11.19 -10.62
N LEU A 1040 46.33 11.89 -10.47
CA LEU A 1040 46.11 12.89 -9.43
C LEU A 1040 46.21 12.29 -8.03
N PHE A 1041 45.61 11.11 -7.82
CA PHE A 1041 45.72 10.39 -6.56
C PHE A 1041 47.18 10.04 -6.24
N SER A 1042 47.91 9.49 -7.21
CA SER A 1042 49.31 9.09 -7.04
C SER A 1042 50.20 10.29 -6.71
N VAL A 1043 50.09 11.38 -7.47
CA VAL A 1043 50.85 12.62 -7.23
C VAL A 1043 50.53 13.21 -5.85
N SER A 1044 49.25 13.33 -5.50
CA SER A 1044 48.82 13.85 -4.20
C SER A 1044 49.34 12.98 -3.05
N PHE A 1045 49.28 11.66 -3.19
CA PHE A 1045 49.80 10.72 -2.19
C PHE A 1045 51.31 10.85 -1.97
N PHE A 1046 52.10 10.94 -3.05
CA PHE A 1046 53.55 11.12 -2.94
C PHE A 1046 53.94 12.50 -2.39
N VAL A 1047 53.21 13.56 -2.76
CA VAL A 1047 53.40 14.90 -2.18
C VAL A 1047 53.10 14.89 -0.69
N LEU A 1048 52.01 14.23 -0.26
CA LEU A 1048 51.65 14.11 1.15
C LEU A 1048 52.71 13.31 1.94
N LEU A 1049 53.24 12.23 1.35
CA LEU A 1049 54.33 11.45 1.94
C LEU A 1049 55.62 12.27 2.08
N ALA A 1050 56.00 13.03 1.05
CA ALA A 1050 57.15 13.91 1.08
C ALA A 1050 56.98 15.01 2.13
N LEU A 1051 55.82 15.67 2.17
CA LEU A 1051 55.51 16.68 3.18
C LEU A 1051 55.58 16.10 4.60
N ARG A 1052 55.03 14.89 4.82
CA ARG A 1052 55.13 14.19 6.11
C ARG A 1052 56.58 13.90 6.49
N HIS A 1053 57.42 13.52 5.53
CA HIS A 1053 58.83 13.21 5.77
C HIS A 1053 59.66 14.47 6.10
N PHE A 1054 59.45 15.57 5.37
CA PHE A 1054 60.25 16.79 5.50
C PHE A 1054 59.81 17.74 6.61
N THR A 1055 58.53 17.75 6.99
CA THR A 1055 58.02 18.73 7.97
C THR A 1055 58.03 18.28 9.42
N LYS A 1056 58.39 17.02 9.74
CA LYS A 1056 58.27 16.42 11.09
C LYS A 1056 56.91 16.70 11.77
N LEU A 1057 55.84 16.95 10.99
CA LEU A 1057 54.52 17.23 11.55
C LEU A 1057 53.97 15.97 12.24
N SER A 1058 53.96 16.00 13.58
CA SER A 1058 53.45 14.93 14.45
C SER A 1058 51.93 14.95 14.58
N LEU A 1059 51.18 15.10 13.48
CA LEU A 1059 49.71 15.17 13.53
C LEU A 1059 49.00 13.82 13.65
N LEU A 1060 49.74 12.71 13.75
CA LEU A 1060 49.19 11.38 13.99
C LEU A 1060 50.11 10.57 14.92
N GLN A 1061 50.17 10.95 16.20
CA GLN A 1061 50.37 9.93 17.23
C GLN A 1061 48.98 9.38 17.60
N PRO A 1062 48.70 8.09 17.39
CA PRO A 1062 47.50 7.50 17.94
C PRO A 1062 47.62 7.51 19.47
N SER A 1063 46.76 8.27 20.15
CA SER A 1063 46.60 8.17 21.59
C SER A 1063 46.01 6.80 21.93
N CYS A 1064 46.89 5.84 22.23
CA CYS A 1064 46.54 4.72 23.09
C CYS A 1064 46.60 5.20 24.54
N SER A 1065 45.43 5.48 25.10
CA SER A 1065 45.11 5.42 26.54
C SER A 1065 43.59 5.35 26.69
#